data_AF-A0A7G1NI82-F1
#
_entry.id   AF-A0A7G1NI82-F1
#
_cell.length_a   1.000
_cell.length_b   1.000
_cell.length_c   1.000
_cell.angle_alpha   90.00
_cell.angle_beta   90.00
_cell.angle_gamma   90.00
#
_symmetry.space_group_name_H-M   'P 1'
#
loop_
_entity.id
_entity.type
_entity.pdbx_description
1 polymer ?
#
loop_
_entity_poly.entity_id
_entity_poly.type
_entity_poly.pdbx_seq_one_letter_code
_entity_poly.pdbx_strand_id
1 'polypeptide(L)'
;MAAAESRTSLPFDFLRTVIAQTSGDSPPTRMAVEAIRTAPQGTDRDGLLMALLTGPLAQSAPEWLLATAVESDLNREPQPYRTPGHMELACVALSHPACPDEERVRLLRECTEAQLGGLGRRESGAALIRAVVAELHRRSATGLTITPELLTAPTPAQLVLGEHGLHEDVFVAALDCLPSGPDKHDGEEDVEAWLERHRAASDAWDNMWSGILRAQKEHHRPLLAWSAQHPAADRVVREHLLSSLPWHVEPALLEEVAAHDLERFDRAVLLTRISRSCRDGLTPAQARERYAEELAAASQEERDYVERFLDEEMQSGYIQTMACRSAVAWVERASRQTWRFLLNPSEARRLGRPREWLASEELVADLGTRFATISLTALSLWEPDPDSRHPVVRDLGWLHALLVHLPEVPDEARQKARLMVQETRRALSARSGARDYSSSGRSAWEENRRANELIATIMPLITDPVPALPGRRTASLGDPQDIGFKKLADADENVLAAYLDRHTGNDTLVEEALLSFAARSYRKSLTFDDVLARHSAPQHTLLDLTLHLRRRLGGGPDLRGRWAEIMLARPECSAELLRLLPAWSALKARGPRYDTTHPAVAAYVTEALGDSDEAWQRFAASPMSHAGPGAWHRLGDLLDAAVEGAAWPTPPQGR
;
A
#
# COMPACT_ATOMS: atom_id res chain seq x y z
N MET A 1 -31.01 -25.99 12.59
CA MET A 1 -32.17 -25.18 12.16
C MET A 1 -31.63 -23.86 11.67
N ALA A 2 -31.57 -23.65 10.35
CA ALA A 2 -31.25 -22.34 9.80
C ALA A 2 -32.46 -21.42 9.97
N ALA A 3 -32.24 -20.12 10.18
CA ALA A 3 -33.31 -19.14 10.20
C ALA A 3 -34.06 -19.19 8.86
N ALA A 4 -35.39 -19.03 8.91
CA ALA A 4 -36.16 -18.81 7.69
C ALA A 4 -35.79 -17.42 7.16
N GLU A 5 -34.90 -17.38 6.17
CA GLU A 5 -34.53 -16.15 5.46
C GLU A 5 -35.81 -15.43 5.01
N SER A 6 -35.91 -14.16 5.39
CA SER A 6 -37.06 -13.31 5.09
C SER A 6 -37.34 -13.29 3.60
N ARG A 7 -38.57 -13.63 3.23
CA ARG A 7 -39.02 -13.83 1.85
C ARG A 7 -38.91 -12.56 1.00
N THR A 8 -38.82 -12.78 -0.32
CA THR A 8 -39.08 -11.82 -1.41
C THR A 8 -38.19 -10.58 -1.48
N SER A 9 -37.00 -10.74 -2.06
CA SER A 9 -36.31 -9.68 -2.81
C SER A 9 -35.38 -10.28 -3.88
N LEU A 10 -35.09 -9.50 -4.92
CA LEU A 10 -34.06 -9.84 -5.92
C LEU A 10 -32.66 -9.72 -5.30
N PRO A 11 -31.65 -10.51 -5.74
CA PRO A 11 -30.29 -10.38 -5.23
C PRO A 11 -29.72 -8.97 -5.40
N PHE A 12 -29.04 -8.44 -4.37
CA PHE A 12 -28.44 -7.10 -4.41
C PHE A 12 -27.48 -6.91 -5.60
N ASP A 13 -26.60 -7.88 -5.88
CA ASP A 13 -25.69 -7.84 -7.05
C ASP A 13 -26.45 -7.67 -8.37
N PHE A 14 -27.62 -8.28 -8.48
CA PHE A 14 -28.47 -8.20 -9.67
C PHE A 14 -29.14 -6.83 -9.78
N LEU A 15 -29.73 -6.33 -8.68
CA LEU A 15 -30.30 -4.98 -8.64
C LEU A 15 -29.24 -3.94 -9.01
N ARG A 16 -28.03 -4.00 -8.43
CA ARG A 16 -26.89 -3.12 -8.75
C ARG A 16 -26.50 -3.16 -10.23
N THR A 17 -26.60 -4.33 -10.86
CA THR A 17 -26.26 -4.50 -12.29
C THR A 17 -27.32 -3.90 -13.20
N VAL A 18 -28.60 -4.10 -12.88
CA VAL A 18 -29.72 -3.56 -13.68
C VAL A 18 -29.79 -2.03 -13.54
N ILE A 19 -29.74 -1.49 -12.32
CA ILE A 19 -29.91 -0.03 -12.12
C ILE A 19 -28.82 0.81 -12.79
N ALA A 20 -27.62 0.24 -12.98
CA ALA A 20 -26.52 0.87 -13.70
C ALA A 20 -26.80 1.09 -15.21
N GLN A 21 -27.88 0.50 -15.74
CA GLN A 21 -28.29 0.59 -17.15
C GLN A 21 -29.65 1.30 -17.34
N THR A 22 -30.28 1.78 -16.26
CA THR A 22 -31.65 2.33 -16.28
C THR A 22 -31.73 3.78 -15.78
N SER A 23 -32.86 4.44 -16.02
CA SER A 23 -33.16 5.79 -15.52
C SER A 23 -33.56 5.81 -14.03
N GLY A 24 -33.59 7.01 -13.45
CA GLY A 24 -34.04 7.28 -12.07
C GLY A 24 -35.45 6.78 -11.74
N ASP A 25 -36.39 6.88 -12.69
CA ASP A 25 -37.80 6.52 -12.47
C ASP A 25 -38.14 5.06 -12.82
N SER A 26 -37.17 4.28 -13.31
CA SER A 26 -37.38 2.91 -13.75
C SER A 26 -37.89 1.99 -12.62
N PRO A 27 -38.64 0.91 -12.94
CA PRO A 27 -39.06 -0.07 -11.94
C PRO A 27 -37.87 -0.66 -11.14
N PRO A 28 -36.74 -1.07 -11.75
CA PRO A 28 -35.56 -1.53 -11.02
C PRO A 28 -34.99 -0.51 -10.04
N THR A 29 -34.92 0.78 -10.41
CA THR A 29 -34.44 1.83 -9.50
C THR A 29 -35.36 1.99 -8.30
N ARG A 30 -36.69 1.99 -8.51
CA ARG A 30 -37.67 2.07 -7.40
C ARG A 30 -37.61 0.84 -6.49
N MET A 31 -37.41 -0.36 -7.05
CA MET A 31 -37.21 -1.58 -6.25
C MET A 31 -35.90 -1.57 -5.46
N ALA A 32 -34.81 -1.05 -6.02
CA ALA A 32 -33.55 -0.89 -5.31
C ALA A 32 -33.68 0.08 -4.12
N VAL A 33 -34.39 1.19 -4.31
CA VAL A 33 -34.69 2.17 -3.25
C VAL A 33 -35.51 1.54 -2.12
N GLU A 34 -36.50 0.70 -2.42
CA GLU A 34 -37.31 0.01 -1.40
C GLU A 34 -36.54 -1.14 -0.71
N ALA A 35 -35.68 -1.84 -1.45
CA ALA A 35 -34.78 -2.87 -0.88
C ALA A 35 -33.86 -2.27 0.21
N ILE A 36 -33.33 -1.06 0.01
CA ILE A 36 -32.48 -0.36 0.99
C ILE A 36 -33.23 -0.07 2.31
N ARG A 37 -34.52 0.26 2.24
CA ARG A 37 -35.34 0.56 3.44
C ARG A 37 -35.57 -0.66 4.33
N THR A 38 -35.70 -1.83 3.70
CA THR A 38 -35.98 -3.10 4.39
C THR A 38 -34.71 -3.87 4.77
N ALA A 39 -33.57 -3.57 4.14
CA ALA A 39 -32.31 -4.24 4.38
C ALA A 39 -31.63 -3.81 5.70
N PRO A 40 -31.02 -4.76 6.45
CA PRO A 40 -30.11 -4.41 7.54
C PRO A 40 -28.89 -3.64 7.01
N GLN A 41 -28.21 -2.89 7.89
CA GLN A 41 -26.91 -2.28 7.57
C GLN A 41 -25.87 -3.36 7.24
N GLY A 42 -25.02 -3.09 6.24
CA GLY A 42 -23.99 -4.02 5.78
C GLY A 42 -23.69 -3.87 4.28
N THR A 43 -22.67 -4.60 3.83
CA THR A 43 -22.04 -4.49 2.50
C THR A 43 -23.03 -4.47 1.34
N ASP A 44 -24.06 -5.31 1.36
CA ASP A 44 -25.04 -5.45 0.28
C ASP A 44 -25.92 -4.18 0.14
N ARG A 45 -26.32 -3.58 1.27
CA ARG A 45 -27.07 -2.32 1.33
C ARG A 45 -26.18 -1.14 0.92
N ASP A 46 -24.95 -1.11 1.43
CA ASP A 46 -23.98 -0.05 1.16
C ASP A 46 -23.59 -0.01 -0.33
N GLY A 47 -23.36 -1.19 -0.94
CA GLY A 47 -23.10 -1.32 -2.37
C GLY A 47 -24.27 -0.89 -3.24
N LEU A 48 -25.52 -1.11 -2.81
CA LEU A 48 -26.71 -0.68 -3.52
C LEU A 48 -26.94 0.85 -3.40
N LEU A 49 -26.71 1.42 -2.22
CA LEU A 49 -26.69 2.88 -2.00
C LEU A 49 -25.66 3.54 -2.92
N MET A 50 -24.43 3.03 -2.95
CA MET A 50 -23.35 3.49 -3.82
C MET A 50 -23.75 3.45 -5.30
N ALA A 51 -24.33 2.33 -5.76
CA ALA A 51 -24.75 2.15 -7.15
C ALA A 51 -25.89 3.09 -7.56
N LEU A 52 -26.83 3.41 -6.66
CA LEU A 52 -27.87 4.41 -6.91
C LEU A 52 -27.29 5.82 -7.02
N LEU A 53 -26.46 6.23 -6.05
CA LEU A 53 -25.90 7.58 -5.96
C LEU A 53 -24.85 7.90 -7.03
N THR A 54 -24.20 6.89 -7.60
CA THR A 54 -23.24 7.06 -8.71
C THR A 54 -23.85 6.80 -10.09
N GLY A 55 -25.07 6.25 -10.15
CA GLY A 55 -25.80 5.93 -11.38
C GLY A 55 -27.12 6.70 -11.51
N PRO A 56 -28.27 6.03 -11.42
CA PRO A 56 -29.57 6.59 -11.82
C PRO A 56 -30.04 7.79 -10.99
N LEU A 57 -29.52 7.98 -9.76
CA LEU A 57 -29.89 9.09 -8.88
C LEU A 57 -28.79 10.17 -8.76
N ALA A 58 -27.67 10.08 -9.49
CA ALA A 58 -26.47 10.91 -9.33
C ALA A 58 -26.64 12.44 -9.54
N GLN A 59 -27.81 12.89 -9.98
CA GLN A 59 -28.18 14.30 -10.09
C GLN A 59 -29.30 14.71 -9.12
N SER A 60 -30.10 13.76 -8.65
CA SER A 60 -31.29 13.99 -7.82
C SER A 60 -31.56 12.75 -6.98
N ALA A 61 -31.19 12.81 -5.71
CA ALA A 61 -31.35 11.74 -4.74
C ALA A 61 -32.17 12.27 -3.54
N PRO A 62 -33.10 11.49 -2.98
CA PRO A 62 -33.84 11.89 -1.78
C PRO A 62 -32.92 12.14 -0.58
N GLU A 63 -33.19 13.18 0.21
CA GLU A 63 -32.39 13.54 1.39
C GLU A 63 -32.18 12.37 2.36
N TRP A 64 -33.22 11.57 2.62
CA TRP A 64 -33.12 10.40 3.50
C TRP A 64 -32.12 9.33 2.99
N LEU A 65 -31.93 9.23 1.68
CA LEU A 65 -31.02 8.27 1.04
C LEU A 65 -29.57 8.76 1.17
N LEU A 66 -29.36 10.08 1.06
CA LEU A 66 -28.07 10.73 1.33
C LEU A 66 -27.70 10.62 2.82
N ALA A 67 -28.63 10.93 3.73
CA ALA A 67 -28.43 10.78 5.17
C ALA A 67 -28.09 9.32 5.55
N THR A 68 -28.87 8.36 5.02
CA THR A 68 -28.60 6.91 5.19
C THR A 68 -27.19 6.51 4.74
N ALA A 69 -26.73 7.06 3.61
CA ALA A 69 -25.41 6.77 3.06
C ALA A 69 -24.28 7.31 3.96
N VAL A 70 -24.45 8.53 4.51
CA VAL A 70 -23.49 9.10 5.47
C VAL A 70 -23.49 8.34 6.79
N GLU A 71 -24.67 8.03 7.34
CA GLU A 71 -24.81 7.27 8.60
C GLU A 71 -24.15 5.89 8.53
N SER A 72 -24.19 5.21 7.38
CA SER A 72 -23.62 3.85 7.26
C SER A 72 -22.10 3.83 7.41
N ASP A 73 -21.40 4.85 6.90
CA ASP A 73 -19.95 4.98 7.06
C ASP A 73 -19.58 5.61 8.41
N LEU A 74 -20.32 6.61 8.90
CA LEU A 74 -20.02 7.27 10.19
C LEU A 74 -20.21 6.35 11.41
N ASN A 75 -21.18 5.44 11.37
CA ASN A 75 -21.45 4.49 12.46
C ASN A 75 -20.64 3.19 12.34
N ARG A 76 -19.81 3.02 11.30
CA ARG A 76 -19.05 1.77 11.10
C ARG A 76 -17.89 1.68 12.08
N GLU A 77 -17.86 0.63 12.90
CA GLU A 77 -16.75 0.42 13.85
C GLU A 77 -15.39 0.35 13.13
N PRO A 78 -14.35 1.06 13.64
CA PRO A 78 -13.03 1.03 13.05
C PRO A 78 -12.37 -0.35 13.21
N GLN A 79 -12.19 -1.06 12.09
CA GLN A 79 -11.59 -2.40 12.10
C GLN A 79 -10.05 -2.32 12.18
N PRO A 80 -9.39 -2.89 13.21
CA PRO A 80 -7.97 -2.67 13.51
C PRO A 80 -6.96 -3.25 12.48
N TYR A 81 -7.43 -3.92 11.42
CA TYR A 81 -6.59 -4.56 10.40
C TYR A 81 -6.93 -4.15 8.96
N ARG A 82 -7.85 -3.20 8.77
CA ARG A 82 -8.08 -2.56 7.47
C ARG A 82 -7.48 -1.15 7.51
N THR A 83 -7.04 -0.66 6.35
CA THR A 83 -6.88 0.79 6.11
C THR A 83 -8.12 1.52 6.64
N PRO A 84 -8.00 2.71 7.28
CA PRO A 84 -9.14 3.47 7.80
C PRO A 84 -10.32 3.40 6.85
N GLY A 85 -11.44 2.88 7.37
CA GLY A 85 -12.55 2.35 6.58
C GLY A 85 -12.98 3.38 5.56
N HIS A 86 -12.80 3.06 4.28
CA HIS A 86 -13.01 3.99 3.18
C HIS A 86 -14.41 4.59 3.29
N MET A 87 -14.48 5.89 3.60
CA MET A 87 -15.73 6.66 3.73
C MET A 87 -16.34 6.99 2.37
N GLU A 88 -16.18 6.09 1.40
CA GLU A 88 -16.55 6.30 0.00
C GLU A 88 -18.03 6.65 -0.14
N LEU A 89 -18.90 6.03 0.66
CA LEU A 89 -20.34 6.23 0.57
C LEU A 89 -20.74 7.58 1.21
N ALA A 90 -20.13 7.96 2.32
CA ALA A 90 -20.29 9.31 2.88
C ALA A 90 -19.69 10.41 1.97
N CYS A 91 -18.53 10.17 1.36
CA CYS A 91 -17.92 11.08 0.39
C CYS A 91 -18.86 11.32 -0.80
N VAL A 92 -19.40 10.25 -1.40
CA VAL A 92 -20.35 10.36 -2.52
C VAL A 92 -21.62 11.08 -2.10
N ALA A 93 -22.21 10.74 -0.95
CA ALA A 93 -23.44 11.37 -0.48
C ALA A 93 -23.27 12.86 -0.14
N LEU A 94 -22.21 13.25 0.56
CA LEU A 94 -21.94 14.65 0.89
C LEU A 94 -21.47 15.46 -0.32
N SER A 95 -20.82 14.84 -1.31
CA SER A 95 -20.44 15.46 -2.58
C SER A 95 -21.61 15.59 -3.57
N HIS A 96 -22.74 14.94 -3.30
CA HIS A 96 -23.86 14.84 -4.21
C HIS A 96 -24.50 16.22 -4.51
N PRO A 97 -24.88 16.55 -5.76
CA PRO A 97 -25.46 17.85 -6.10
C PRO A 97 -26.73 18.22 -5.30
N ALA A 98 -27.52 17.21 -4.91
CA ALA A 98 -28.73 17.39 -4.11
C ALA A 98 -28.48 17.45 -2.58
N CYS A 99 -27.24 17.38 -2.11
CA CYS A 99 -26.91 17.50 -0.68
C CYS A 99 -26.83 18.97 -0.26
N PRO A 100 -27.69 19.47 0.64
CA PRO A 100 -27.69 20.88 1.06
C PRO A 100 -26.41 21.27 1.80
N ASP A 101 -25.97 22.52 1.62
CA ASP A 101 -24.76 23.04 2.28
C ASP A 101 -24.87 23.05 3.81
N GLU A 102 -26.06 23.36 4.35
CA GLU A 102 -26.33 23.34 5.80
C GLU A 102 -26.23 21.93 6.38
N GLU A 103 -26.75 20.93 5.67
CA GLU A 103 -26.70 19.51 6.04
C GLU A 103 -25.25 19.02 6.08
N ARG A 104 -24.48 19.35 5.04
CA ARG A 104 -23.05 19.04 4.96
C ARG A 104 -22.26 19.65 6.12
N VAL A 105 -22.49 20.94 6.42
CA VAL A 105 -21.82 21.62 7.55
C VAL A 105 -22.24 21.05 8.90
N ARG A 106 -23.50 20.61 9.07
CA ARG A 106 -23.94 19.95 10.31
C ARG A 106 -23.20 18.62 10.51
N LEU A 107 -23.20 17.75 9.51
CA LEU A 107 -22.56 16.43 9.58
C LEU A 107 -21.04 16.54 9.77
N LEU A 108 -20.38 17.50 9.12
CA LEU A 108 -18.94 17.74 9.32
C LEU A 108 -18.58 18.21 10.74
N ARG A 109 -19.50 18.83 11.49
CA ARG A 109 -19.29 19.18 12.92
C ARG A 109 -19.41 17.98 13.86
N GLU A 110 -20.15 16.96 13.46
CA GLU A 110 -20.37 15.72 14.21
C GLU A 110 -19.26 14.68 13.95
N CYS A 111 -18.52 14.81 12.84
CA CYS A 111 -17.38 13.96 12.50
C CYS A 111 -16.22 14.10 13.50
N THR A 112 -15.46 13.01 13.70
CA THR A 112 -14.12 13.03 14.30
C THR A 112 -13.08 13.58 13.31
N GLU A 113 -11.89 13.93 13.79
CA GLU A 113 -10.78 14.47 13.00
C GLU A 113 -10.28 13.47 11.93
N ALA A 114 -10.27 12.18 12.27
CA ALA A 114 -9.94 11.12 11.30
C ALA A 114 -11.02 10.97 10.21
N GLN A 115 -12.30 11.07 10.58
CA GLN A 115 -13.41 11.09 9.61
C GLN A 115 -13.34 12.34 8.70
N LEU A 116 -12.95 13.50 9.26
CA LEU A 116 -12.74 14.73 8.49
C LEU A 116 -11.64 14.55 7.42
N GLY A 117 -10.53 13.87 7.76
CA GLY A 117 -9.48 13.50 6.81
C GLY A 117 -9.95 12.47 5.77
N GLY A 118 -10.77 11.49 6.18
CA GLY A 118 -11.40 10.51 5.28
C GLY A 118 -12.33 11.14 4.24
N LEU A 119 -13.05 12.21 4.62
CA LEU A 119 -13.91 13.00 3.73
C LEU A 119 -13.14 13.98 2.83
N GLY A 120 -11.94 14.39 3.24
CA GLY A 120 -11.08 15.34 2.53
C GLY A 120 -10.21 14.77 1.41
N ARG A 121 -10.56 13.60 0.86
CA ARG A 121 -9.77 12.89 -0.16
C ARG A 121 -9.97 13.43 -1.58
N ARG A 122 -9.02 13.13 -2.49
CA ARG A 122 -9.00 13.66 -3.87
C ARG A 122 -10.28 13.35 -4.67
N GLU A 123 -10.93 12.24 -4.39
CA GLU A 123 -12.15 11.80 -5.07
C GLU A 123 -13.42 12.58 -4.65
N SER A 124 -13.35 13.36 -3.56
CA SER A 124 -14.47 14.15 -3.05
C SER A 124 -14.79 15.37 -3.92
N GLY A 125 -16.07 15.71 -4.03
CA GLY A 125 -16.54 16.86 -4.79
C GLY A 125 -16.12 18.19 -4.18
N ALA A 126 -15.89 19.21 -5.02
CA ALA A 126 -15.36 20.51 -4.61
C ALA A 126 -16.18 21.23 -3.52
N ALA A 127 -17.50 20.99 -3.42
CA ALA A 127 -18.33 21.53 -2.34
C ALA A 127 -18.02 20.87 -0.98
N LEU A 128 -17.70 19.57 -0.96
CA LEU A 128 -17.25 18.85 0.23
C LEU A 128 -15.84 19.29 0.63
N ILE A 129 -14.91 19.39 -0.31
CA ILE A 129 -13.55 19.87 -0.07
C ILE A 129 -13.54 21.25 0.62
N ARG A 130 -14.28 22.23 0.10
CA ARG A 130 -14.39 23.57 0.72
C ARG A 130 -14.97 23.52 2.14
N ALA A 131 -15.97 22.66 2.37
CA ALA A 131 -16.60 22.52 3.68
C ALA A 131 -15.65 21.82 4.69
N VAL A 132 -14.88 20.82 4.26
CA VAL A 132 -13.83 20.16 5.05
C VAL A 132 -12.73 21.14 5.44
N VAL A 133 -12.23 21.95 4.49
CA VAL A 133 -11.23 23.01 4.77
C VAL A 133 -11.76 24.02 5.78
N ALA A 134 -12.99 24.51 5.61
CA ALA A 134 -13.59 25.47 6.54
C ALA A 134 -13.76 24.90 7.95
N GLU A 135 -14.18 23.64 8.06
CA GLU A 135 -14.32 22.94 9.35
C GLU A 135 -12.95 22.65 10.00
N LEU A 136 -11.93 22.30 9.22
CA LEU A 136 -10.56 22.12 9.70
C LEU A 136 -9.99 23.41 10.27
N HIS A 137 -10.11 24.53 9.56
CA HIS A 137 -9.72 25.85 10.09
C HIS A 137 -10.51 26.25 11.33
N ARG A 138 -11.78 25.83 11.46
CA ARG A 138 -12.62 26.09 12.65
C ARG A 138 -12.17 25.29 13.88
N ARG A 139 -11.59 24.10 13.68
CA ARG A 139 -11.14 23.20 14.77
C ARG A 139 -9.67 23.43 15.17
N SER A 140 -8.83 23.80 14.22
CA SER A 140 -7.39 23.95 14.43
C SER A 140 -7.03 25.25 15.16
N ALA A 141 -6.09 25.16 16.10
CA ALA A 141 -5.43 26.31 16.68
C ALA A 141 -4.11 26.58 15.94
N THR A 142 -3.92 27.80 15.43
CA THR A 142 -2.72 28.20 14.69
C THR A 142 -1.62 28.69 15.64
N GLY A 143 -0.35 28.53 15.26
CA GLY A 143 0.79 29.04 16.02
C GLY A 143 1.16 28.25 17.28
N LEU A 144 0.66 27.02 17.44
CA LEU A 144 1.15 26.10 18.46
C LEU A 144 2.62 25.70 18.21
N THR A 145 3.35 25.34 19.25
CA THR A 145 4.67 24.69 19.17
C THR A 145 4.53 23.20 19.49
N ILE A 146 5.40 22.36 18.94
CA ILE A 146 5.33 20.92 19.18
C ILE A 146 5.73 20.59 20.63
N THR A 147 4.90 19.82 21.31
CA THR A 147 5.17 19.31 22.67
C THR A 147 5.04 17.78 22.71
N PRO A 148 5.61 17.09 23.72
CA PRO A 148 5.50 15.64 23.85
C PRO A 148 4.05 15.13 23.91
N GLU A 149 3.14 15.91 24.48
CA GLU A 149 1.72 15.59 24.62
C GLU A 149 1.01 15.47 23.27
N LEU A 150 1.49 16.18 22.23
CA LEU A 150 0.93 16.10 20.88
C LEU A 150 1.21 14.76 20.17
N LEU A 151 1.98 13.85 20.78
CA LEU A 151 2.04 12.44 20.36
C LEU A 151 0.84 11.61 20.84
N THR A 152 0.27 11.94 22.00
CA THR A 152 -0.84 11.20 22.61
C THR A 152 -2.20 11.89 22.39
N ALA A 153 -2.19 13.21 22.25
CA ALA A 153 -3.32 14.06 21.88
C ALA A 153 -2.97 14.93 20.65
N PRO A 154 -2.83 14.33 19.45
CA PRO A 154 -2.51 15.06 18.22
C PRO A 154 -3.60 16.08 17.85
N THR A 155 -3.18 17.19 17.25
CA THR A 155 -4.06 18.23 16.70
C THR A 155 -4.93 17.72 15.54
N PRO A 156 -6.05 18.39 15.22
CA PRO A 156 -6.85 18.08 14.03
C PRO A 156 -6.04 18.03 12.73
N ALA A 157 -5.10 18.96 12.55
CA ALA A 157 -4.18 18.98 11.41
C ALA A 157 -3.29 17.74 11.33
N GLN A 158 -2.69 17.30 12.44
CA GLN A 158 -1.88 16.08 12.49
C GLN A 158 -2.70 14.82 12.19
N LEU A 159 -3.94 14.74 12.67
CA LEU A 159 -4.84 13.62 12.40
C LEU A 159 -5.29 13.57 10.94
N VAL A 160 -5.68 14.72 10.36
CA VAL A 160 -6.02 14.81 8.93
C VAL A 160 -4.82 14.44 8.05
N LEU A 161 -3.62 14.97 8.34
CA LEU A 161 -2.39 14.63 7.61
C LEU A 161 -1.90 13.18 7.84
N GLY A 162 -2.50 12.44 8.78
CA GLY A 162 -2.33 10.99 8.91
C GLY A 162 -3.11 10.16 7.89
N GLU A 163 -4.14 10.73 7.26
CA GLU A 163 -4.98 10.03 6.27
C GLU A 163 -4.36 10.02 4.86
N HIS A 164 -4.60 8.94 4.11
CA HIS A 164 -4.06 8.78 2.76
C HIS A 164 -4.93 9.46 1.69
N GLY A 165 -4.31 9.98 0.63
CA GLY A 165 -5.02 10.42 -0.58
C GLY A 165 -5.77 11.74 -0.45
N LEU A 166 -5.31 12.65 0.43
CA LEU A 166 -5.93 13.97 0.61
C LEU A 166 -5.98 14.79 -0.68
N HIS A 167 -7.06 15.54 -0.87
CA HIS A 167 -7.15 16.60 -1.86
C HIS A 167 -6.17 17.73 -1.54
N GLU A 168 -5.63 18.41 -2.57
CA GLU A 168 -4.62 19.45 -2.43
C GLU A 168 -5.04 20.57 -1.47
N ASP A 169 -6.22 21.16 -1.66
CA ASP A 169 -6.79 22.18 -0.75
C ASP A 169 -6.83 21.74 0.73
N VAL A 170 -7.20 20.49 1.01
CA VAL A 170 -7.31 19.96 2.39
C VAL A 170 -5.92 19.74 2.97
N PHE A 171 -5.01 19.21 2.15
CA PHE A 171 -3.61 19.00 2.51
C PHE A 171 -2.90 20.33 2.84
N VAL A 172 -3.07 21.37 2.01
CA VAL A 172 -2.52 22.72 2.26
C VAL A 172 -3.12 23.33 3.52
N ALA A 173 -4.45 23.31 3.67
CA ALA A 173 -5.13 23.82 4.88
C ALA A 173 -4.68 23.12 6.16
N ALA A 174 -4.36 21.82 6.08
CA ALA A 174 -3.82 21.07 7.22
C ALA A 174 -2.36 21.43 7.51
N LEU A 175 -1.52 21.66 6.50
CA LEU A 175 -0.13 22.11 6.70
C LEU A 175 -0.05 23.47 7.40
N ASP A 176 -0.86 24.42 6.96
CA ASP A 176 -0.91 25.77 7.56
C ASP A 176 -1.42 25.77 9.01
N CYS A 177 -2.02 24.65 9.45
CA CYS A 177 -2.49 24.40 10.80
C CYS A 177 -1.60 23.46 11.63
N LEU A 178 -0.44 23.03 11.12
CA LEU A 178 0.52 22.24 11.92
C LEU A 178 1.19 23.08 13.02
N PRO A 179 1.61 22.46 14.14
CA PRO A 179 2.48 23.11 15.10
C PRO A 179 3.85 23.43 14.47
N SER A 180 4.52 24.45 14.99
CA SER A 180 5.92 24.76 14.68
C SER A 180 6.88 23.84 15.46
N GLY A 181 8.17 23.87 15.08
CA GLY A 181 9.20 23.04 15.72
C GLY A 181 9.42 23.34 17.21
N PRO A 182 10.22 22.53 17.92
CA PRO A 182 10.39 22.66 19.37
C PRO A 182 10.89 24.03 19.81
N ASP A 183 10.35 24.52 20.93
CA ASP A 183 10.70 25.83 21.48
C ASP A 183 12.19 25.96 21.80
N LYS A 184 12.73 27.15 21.49
CA LYS A 184 14.10 27.55 21.85
C LYS A 184 14.16 27.85 23.35
N HIS A 185 15.37 27.78 23.93
CA HIS A 185 15.60 28.26 25.29
C HIS A 185 15.36 29.77 25.33
N ASP A 186 14.59 30.23 26.33
CA ASP A 186 14.16 31.63 26.50
C ASP A 186 15.08 32.45 27.41
N GLY A 187 16.00 31.78 28.12
CA GLY A 187 16.88 32.39 29.12
C GLY A 187 16.34 32.37 30.55
N GLU A 188 15.07 31.98 30.76
CA GLU A 188 14.41 31.99 32.07
C GLU A 188 14.23 30.57 32.66
N GLU A 189 14.02 29.54 31.81
CA GLU A 189 13.93 28.15 32.25
C GLU A 189 15.30 27.58 32.68
N ASP A 190 15.32 26.67 33.66
CA ASP A 190 16.51 25.89 33.98
C ASP A 190 16.99 25.08 32.75
N VAL A 191 18.30 25.09 32.50
CA VAL A 191 18.88 24.52 31.28
C VAL A 191 18.74 23.00 31.23
N GLU A 192 18.81 22.30 32.36
CA GLU A 192 18.66 20.83 32.40
C GLU A 192 17.19 20.42 32.19
N ALA A 193 16.26 21.14 32.84
CA ALA A 193 14.82 20.97 32.62
C ALA A 193 14.41 21.25 31.16
N TRP A 194 14.88 22.37 30.58
CA TRP A 194 14.65 22.71 29.18
C TRP A 194 15.22 21.65 28.24
N LEU A 195 16.46 21.19 28.47
CA LEU A 195 17.11 20.19 27.61
C LEU A 195 16.30 18.88 27.53
N GLU A 196 15.78 18.41 28.65
CA GLU A 196 14.99 17.17 28.67
C GLU A 196 13.63 17.35 27.98
N ARG A 197 12.94 18.47 28.25
CA ARG A 197 11.70 18.84 27.56
C ARG A 197 11.89 19.00 26.05
N HIS A 198 12.97 19.65 25.63
CA HIS A 198 13.30 19.91 24.22
C HIS A 198 13.68 18.62 23.48
N ARG A 199 14.34 17.64 24.13
CA ARG A 199 14.56 16.30 23.56
C ARG A 199 13.25 15.58 23.31
N ALA A 200 12.37 15.51 24.31
CA ALA A 200 11.08 14.86 24.17
C ALA A 200 10.19 15.52 23.10
N ALA A 201 10.24 16.85 22.98
CA ALA A 201 9.57 17.61 21.91
C ALA A 201 10.22 17.36 20.52
N SER A 202 11.53 17.16 20.45
CA SER A 202 12.22 16.79 19.20
C SER A 202 11.86 15.38 18.75
N ASP A 203 11.79 14.41 19.67
CA ASP A 203 11.30 13.07 19.38
C ASP A 203 9.82 13.11 18.92
N ALA A 204 9.01 14.01 19.48
CA ALA A 204 7.63 14.23 19.04
C ALA A 204 7.55 14.80 17.62
N TRP A 205 8.40 15.79 17.31
CA TRP A 205 8.53 16.41 15.99
C TRP A 205 8.92 15.40 14.91
N ASP A 206 9.96 14.61 15.14
CA ASP A 206 10.44 13.60 14.20
C ASP A 206 9.39 12.49 13.99
N ASN A 207 8.75 12.01 15.07
CA ASN A 207 7.67 11.02 14.95
C ASN A 207 6.45 11.55 14.16
N MET A 208 6.06 12.82 14.37
CA MET A 208 5.00 13.48 13.61
C MET A 208 5.34 13.51 12.11
N TRP A 209 6.51 14.04 11.75
CA TRP A 209 6.93 14.11 10.33
C TRP A 209 7.07 12.74 9.69
N SER A 210 7.60 11.75 10.42
CA SER A 210 7.66 10.38 9.92
C SER A 210 6.27 9.78 9.68
N GLY A 211 5.27 10.13 10.49
CA GLY A 211 3.86 9.78 10.28
C GLY A 211 3.29 10.43 9.02
N ILE A 212 3.37 11.76 8.92
CA ILE A 212 2.84 12.55 7.81
C ILE A 212 3.46 12.11 6.48
N LEU A 213 4.79 11.95 6.40
CA LEU A 213 5.47 11.54 5.17
C LEU A 213 5.15 10.08 4.76
N ARG A 214 4.82 9.20 5.70
CA ARG A 214 4.31 7.84 5.40
C ARG A 214 2.89 7.89 4.81
N ALA A 215 2.08 8.84 5.27
CA ALA A 215 0.71 9.03 4.83
C ALA A 215 0.65 9.69 3.43
N GLN A 216 1.34 10.81 3.28
CA GLN A 216 1.25 11.75 2.16
C GLN A 216 2.27 11.48 1.03
N LYS A 217 2.34 10.23 0.56
CA LYS A 217 3.33 9.81 -0.46
C LYS A 217 3.28 10.62 -1.76
N GLU A 218 2.09 11.01 -2.17
CA GLU A 218 1.85 11.74 -3.42
C GLU A 218 2.13 13.25 -3.26
N HIS A 219 2.24 13.74 -2.02
CA HIS A 219 2.47 15.15 -1.72
C HIS A 219 3.90 15.43 -1.22
N HIS A 220 4.84 14.49 -1.38
CA HIS A 220 6.26 14.71 -0.98
C HIS A 220 6.88 15.94 -1.64
N ARG A 221 6.54 16.25 -2.91
CA ARG A 221 7.04 17.43 -3.63
C ARG A 221 6.44 18.74 -3.06
N PRO A 222 5.11 18.89 -2.90
CA PRO A 222 4.51 19.99 -2.12
C PRO A 222 5.07 20.14 -0.70
N LEU A 223 5.25 19.03 0.04
CA LEU A 223 5.81 19.03 1.39
C LEU A 223 7.21 19.65 1.42
N LEU A 224 8.08 19.28 0.48
CA LEU A 224 9.44 19.83 0.43
C LEU A 224 9.45 21.32 0.06
N ALA A 225 8.58 21.75 -0.85
CA ALA A 225 8.44 23.15 -1.25
C ALA A 225 7.90 24.04 -0.11
N TRP A 226 6.97 23.53 0.70
CA TRP A 226 6.48 24.19 1.91
C TRP A 226 7.55 24.18 3.01
N SER A 227 8.26 23.06 3.21
CA SER A 227 9.27 22.93 4.26
C SER A 227 10.48 23.83 4.03
N ALA A 228 10.83 24.13 2.77
CA ALA A 228 11.92 25.06 2.42
C ALA A 228 11.71 26.49 3.00
N GLN A 229 10.46 26.88 3.30
CA GLN A 229 10.14 28.15 3.96
C GLN A 229 10.22 28.06 5.50
N HIS A 230 10.38 26.85 6.04
CA HIS A 230 10.33 26.49 7.46
C HIS A 230 11.57 25.67 7.86
N PRO A 231 12.73 26.29 8.16
CA PRO A 231 14.02 25.58 8.28
C PRO A 231 14.05 24.38 9.25
N ALA A 232 13.28 24.43 10.34
CA ALA A 232 13.14 23.32 11.29
C ALA A 232 12.38 22.11 10.71
N ALA A 233 11.46 22.33 9.76
CA ALA A 233 10.78 21.28 9.02
C ALA A 233 11.65 20.76 7.86
N ASP A 234 12.30 21.64 7.07
CA ASP A 234 13.12 21.24 5.90
C ASP A 234 14.14 20.15 6.25
N ARG A 235 14.87 20.35 7.35
CA ARG A 235 15.87 19.37 7.83
C ARG A 235 15.26 17.98 8.01
N VAL A 236 14.14 17.89 8.73
CA VAL A 236 13.50 16.63 9.15
C VAL A 236 12.75 15.98 7.99
N VAL A 237 12.13 16.79 7.12
CA VAL A 237 11.48 16.32 5.90
C VAL A 237 12.50 15.67 4.96
N ARG A 238 13.60 16.38 4.62
CA ARG A 238 14.69 15.81 3.80
C ARG A 238 15.29 14.56 4.43
N GLU A 239 15.55 14.59 5.74
CA GLU A 239 16.11 13.45 6.47
C GLU A 239 15.19 12.23 6.41
N HIS A 240 13.87 12.35 6.56
CA HIS A 240 12.94 11.21 6.44
C HIS A 240 12.74 10.71 5.01
N LEU A 241 12.70 11.62 4.02
CA LEU A 241 12.61 11.25 2.60
C LEU A 241 13.80 10.36 2.20
N LEU A 242 15.01 10.67 2.68
CA LEU A 242 16.22 9.89 2.39
C LEU A 242 16.38 8.65 3.29
N SER A 243 16.14 8.79 4.60
CA SER A 243 16.45 7.76 5.61
C SER A 243 15.37 6.70 5.83
N SER A 244 14.11 7.12 5.78
CA SER A 244 13.00 6.38 6.40
C SER A 244 11.99 5.87 5.37
N LEU A 245 11.94 6.53 4.21
CA LEU A 245 10.94 6.32 3.17
C LEU A 245 11.48 6.34 1.72
N PRO A 246 12.80 6.14 1.42
CA PRO A 246 13.34 6.42 0.07
C PRO A 246 12.68 5.62 -1.05
N TRP A 247 12.16 4.42 -0.76
CA TRP A 247 11.40 3.58 -1.70
C TRP A 247 10.02 4.15 -2.09
N HIS A 248 9.50 5.16 -1.40
CA HIS A 248 8.24 5.86 -1.70
C HIS A 248 8.44 7.27 -2.25
N VAL A 249 9.68 7.72 -2.46
CA VAL A 249 9.99 9.05 -3.02
C VAL A 249 10.07 8.95 -4.54
N GLU A 250 9.56 9.95 -5.24
CA GLU A 250 9.71 10.08 -6.70
C GLU A 250 11.20 10.14 -7.10
N PRO A 251 11.64 9.47 -8.20
CA PRO A 251 13.03 9.45 -8.65
C PRO A 251 13.76 10.82 -8.62
N ALA A 252 13.20 11.84 -9.26
CA ALA A 252 13.82 13.17 -9.34
C ALA A 252 13.87 13.90 -7.98
N LEU A 253 12.88 13.66 -7.11
CA LEU A 253 12.86 14.20 -5.75
C LEU A 253 13.87 13.49 -4.84
N LEU A 254 14.06 12.18 -5.03
CA LEU A 254 15.07 11.40 -4.32
C LEU A 254 16.48 11.87 -4.72
N GLU A 255 16.73 12.14 -6.01
CA GLU A 255 17.98 12.74 -6.48
C GLU A 255 18.24 14.13 -5.87
N GLU A 256 17.24 15.01 -5.84
CA GLU A 256 17.36 16.35 -5.26
C GLU A 256 17.69 16.30 -3.76
N VAL A 257 16.97 15.48 -2.99
CA VAL A 257 17.19 15.32 -1.55
C VAL A 257 18.55 14.67 -1.28
N ALA A 258 18.95 13.69 -2.09
CA ALA A 258 20.26 13.06 -2.00
C ALA A 258 21.40 14.04 -2.32
N ALA A 259 21.30 14.83 -3.40
CA ALA A 259 22.29 15.85 -3.77
C ALA A 259 22.46 16.90 -2.66
N HIS A 260 21.35 17.41 -2.11
CA HIS A 260 21.36 18.36 -0.98
C HIS A 260 22.02 17.79 0.29
N ASP A 261 21.87 16.50 0.57
CA ASP A 261 22.57 15.86 1.69
C ASP A 261 24.06 15.66 1.40
N LEU A 262 24.44 15.35 0.15
CA LEU A 262 25.84 15.27 -0.27
C LEU A 262 26.54 16.63 -0.22
N GLU A 263 25.89 17.73 -0.61
CA GLU A 263 26.46 19.09 -0.51
C GLU A 263 26.83 19.44 0.94
N ARG A 264 26.00 19.03 1.92
CA ARG A 264 26.26 19.23 3.36
C ARG A 264 27.52 18.52 3.88
N PHE A 265 28.11 17.59 3.12
CA PHE A 265 29.39 16.98 3.46
C PHE A 265 30.58 17.94 3.31
N ASP A 266 30.53 18.89 2.36
CA ASP A 266 31.64 19.82 2.13
C ASP A 266 31.85 20.75 3.34
N ARG A 267 30.77 21.19 4.00
CA ARG A 267 30.82 21.82 5.33
C ARG A 267 31.58 20.99 6.36
N ALA A 268 31.36 19.67 6.39
CA ALA A 268 32.03 18.77 7.33
C ALA A 268 33.52 18.56 6.98
N VAL A 269 33.88 18.58 5.69
CA VAL A 269 35.28 18.57 5.21
C VAL A 269 36.00 19.87 5.56
N LEU A 270 35.38 21.02 5.31
CA LEU A 270 35.93 22.35 5.61
C LEU A 270 36.22 22.49 7.12
N LEU A 271 35.23 22.16 7.97
CA LEU A 271 35.40 22.13 9.41
C LEU A 271 36.54 21.18 9.83
N THR A 272 36.61 19.98 9.25
CA THR A 272 37.70 19.02 9.55
C THR A 272 39.08 19.61 9.24
N ARG A 273 39.25 20.27 8.09
CA ARG A 273 40.53 20.85 7.64
C ARG A 273 40.93 22.07 8.47
N ILE A 274 39.98 22.94 8.79
CA ILE A 274 40.17 24.10 9.67
C ILE A 274 40.57 23.66 11.08
N SER A 275 39.80 22.78 11.72
CA SER A 275 40.07 22.35 13.09
C SER A 275 41.39 21.59 13.23
N ARG A 276 41.80 20.80 12.22
CA ARG A 276 43.14 20.20 12.20
C ARG A 276 44.24 21.23 12.06
N SER A 277 44.05 22.25 11.22
CA SER A 277 45.02 23.35 11.13
C SER A 277 45.20 24.08 12.47
N CYS A 278 44.11 24.27 13.23
CA CYS A 278 44.18 24.84 14.58
C CYS A 278 44.88 23.89 15.57
N ARG A 279 44.52 22.60 15.59
CA ARG A 279 45.19 21.54 16.38
C ARG A 279 46.69 21.48 16.10
N ASP A 280 47.07 21.64 14.84
CA ASP A 280 48.45 21.54 14.35
C ASP A 280 49.21 22.88 14.48
N GLY A 281 48.59 23.91 15.08
CA GLY A 281 49.26 25.11 15.60
C GLY A 281 48.86 26.47 15.02
N LEU A 282 47.89 26.55 14.10
CA LEU A 282 47.38 27.85 13.62
C LEU A 282 46.43 28.49 14.66
N THR A 283 46.46 29.80 14.78
CA THR A 283 45.42 30.54 15.52
C THR A 283 44.11 30.59 14.71
N PRO A 284 42.94 30.80 15.34
CA PRO A 284 41.68 30.95 14.60
C PRO A 284 41.71 32.06 13.54
N ALA A 285 42.45 33.16 13.77
CA ALA A 285 42.63 34.21 12.78
C ALA A 285 43.45 33.76 11.56
N GLN A 286 44.54 33.00 11.79
CA GLN A 286 45.35 32.43 10.71
C GLN A 286 44.60 31.34 9.93
N ALA A 287 43.73 30.59 10.61
CA ALA A 287 42.85 29.63 9.95
C ALA A 287 41.83 30.34 9.04
N ARG A 288 41.18 31.41 9.50
CA ARG A 288 40.29 32.24 8.65
C ARG A 288 41.01 32.75 7.40
N GLU A 289 42.21 33.29 7.54
CA GLU A 289 43.02 33.77 6.41
C GLU A 289 43.38 32.62 5.43
N ARG A 290 43.83 31.48 5.96
CA ARG A 290 44.20 30.30 5.15
C ARG A 290 43.04 29.69 4.36
N TYR A 291 41.83 29.73 4.91
CA TYR A 291 40.63 29.14 4.32
C TYR A 291 39.64 30.19 3.77
N ALA A 292 40.09 31.44 3.58
CA ALA A 292 39.24 32.57 3.21
C ALA A 292 38.46 32.36 1.89
N GLU A 293 39.09 31.77 0.87
CA GLU A 293 38.44 31.48 -0.42
C GLU A 293 37.35 30.41 -0.28
N GLU A 294 37.61 29.36 0.51
CA GLU A 294 36.66 28.28 0.78
C GLU A 294 35.48 28.77 1.63
N LEU A 295 35.76 29.59 2.65
CA LEU A 295 34.74 30.27 3.46
C LEU A 295 33.93 31.30 2.66
N ALA A 296 34.52 31.95 1.64
CA ALA A 296 33.82 32.88 0.76
C ALA A 296 32.90 32.14 -0.23
N ALA A 297 33.30 30.96 -0.70
CA ALA A 297 32.49 30.11 -1.59
C ALA A 297 31.34 29.39 -0.88
N ALA A 298 31.49 29.07 0.42
CA ALA A 298 30.46 28.44 1.23
C ALA A 298 29.18 29.29 1.38
N SER A 299 28.04 28.62 1.55
CA SER A 299 26.77 29.31 1.85
C SER A 299 26.79 29.97 3.23
N GLN A 300 25.86 30.90 3.47
CA GLN A 300 25.83 31.65 4.73
C GLN A 300 25.60 30.75 5.96
N GLU A 301 24.71 29.74 5.88
CA GLU A 301 24.49 28.76 6.96
C GLU A 301 25.78 27.97 7.27
N GLU A 302 26.51 27.56 6.24
CA GLU A 302 27.74 26.79 6.41
C GLU A 302 28.86 27.63 7.00
N ARG A 303 29.01 28.89 6.54
CA ARG A 303 29.96 29.85 7.09
C ARG A 303 29.67 30.12 8.56
N ASP A 304 28.42 30.44 8.92
CA ASP A 304 28.03 30.74 10.30
C ASP A 304 28.22 29.52 11.22
N TYR A 305 27.96 28.30 10.70
CA TYR A 305 28.24 27.07 11.42
C TYR A 305 29.74 26.86 11.67
N VAL A 306 30.59 27.05 10.66
CA VAL A 306 32.05 26.84 10.75
C VAL A 306 32.71 27.92 11.63
N GLU A 307 32.31 29.19 11.48
CA GLU A 307 32.83 30.31 12.26
C GLU A 307 32.59 30.13 13.77
N ARG A 308 31.46 29.55 14.16
CA ARG A 308 31.19 29.20 15.57
C ARG A 308 32.23 28.24 16.17
N PHE A 309 32.86 27.37 15.37
CA PHE A 309 33.97 26.53 15.84
C PHE A 309 35.34 27.22 15.81
N LEU A 310 35.39 28.51 15.46
CA LEU A 310 36.57 29.39 15.53
C LEU A 310 36.47 30.43 16.66
N ASP A 311 35.39 30.44 17.42
CA ASP A 311 35.24 31.20 18.66
C ASP A 311 36.13 30.60 19.78
N GLU A 312 36.64 31.46 20.66
CA GLU A 312 37.58 31.06 21.74
C GLU A 312 36.95 30.06 22.71
N GLU A 313 35.68 30.26 23.09
CA GLU A 313 34.91 29.36 23.97
C GLU A 313 34.75 27.95 23.39
N MET A 314 34.78 27.82 22.06
CA MET A 314 34.63 26.58 21.33
C MET A 314 35.97 25.86 21.06
N GLN A 315 37.11 26.44 21.45
CA GLN A 315 38.45 25.81 21.31
C GLN A 315 38.79 24.76 22.39
N SER A 316 37.82 24.27 23.17
CA SER A 316 38.12 23.20 24.14
C SER A 316 38.62 21.93 23.44
N GLY A 317 39.57 21.22 24.07
CA GLY A 317 40.19 20.03 23.46
C GLY A 317 39.19 18.92 23.08
N TYR A 318 38.07 18.79 23.80
CA TYR A 318 37.00 17.88 23.44
C TYR A 318 36.28 18.29 22.13
N ILE A 319 35.95 19.58 21.98
CA ILE A 319 35.31 20.12 20.78
C ILE A 319 36.25 20.04 19.58
N GLN A 320 37.55 20.35 19.76
CA GLN A 320 38.54 20.20 18.70
C GLN A 320 38.70 18.76 18.22
N THR A 321 38.74 17.77 19.13
CA THR A 321 38.78 16.34 18.76
C THR A 321 37.55 15.91 17.96
N MET A 322 36.36 16.35 18.38
CA MET A 322 35.11 16.12 17.62
C MET A 322 35.18 16.76 16.23
N ALA A 323 35.57 18.04 16.13
CA ALA A 323 35.60 18.78 14.89
C ALA A 323 36.67 18.26 13.89
N CYS A 324 37.82 17.79 14.39
CA CYS A 324 38.86 17.11 13.60
C CYS A 324 38.39 15.77 13.00
N ARG A 325 37.24 15.23 13.41
CA ARG A 325 36.61 14.02 12.86
C ARG A 325 35.30 14.28 12.12
N SER A 326 34.87 15.54 11.92
CA SER A 326 33.56 15.90 11.36
C SER A 326 33.20 15.18 10.05
N ALA A 327 34.13 15.10 9.08
CA ALA A 327 33.89 14.41 7.81
C ALA A 327 33.66 12.89 7.98
N VAL A 328 34.47 12.23 8.84
CA VAL A 328 34.30 10.80 9.15
C VAL A 328 33.00 10.56 9.91
N ALA A 329 32.70 11.42 10.89
CA ALA A 329 31.46 11.35 11.68
C ALA A 329 30.20 11.61 10.83
N TRP A 330 30.30 12.40 9.75
CA TRP A 330 29.23 12.57 8.78
C TRP A 330 28.98 11.27 8.00
N VAL A 331 30.01 10.70 7.35
CA VAL A 331 29.87 9.45 6.54
C VAL A 331 29.43 8.27 7.40
N GLU A 332 29.93 8.17 8.63
CA GLU A 332 29.57 7.10 9.56
C GLU A 332 28.11 7.22 10.06
N ARG A 333 27.60 8.44 10.24
CA ARG A 333 26.19 8.68 10.53
C ARG A 333 25.32 8.39 9.31
N ALA A 334 25.66 8.99 8.17
CA ALA A 334 24.92 8.89 6.92
C ALA A 334 24.76 7.43 6.47
N SER A 335 25.84 6.65 6.41
CA SER A 335 25.79 5.24 6.00
C SER A 335 24.95 4.34 6.91
N ARG A 336 24.79 4.71 8.20
CA ARG A 336 24.03 3.95 9.21
C ARG A 336 22.59 4.42 9.39
N GLN A 337 22.29 5.66 9.02
CA GLN A 337 20.99 6.30 9.21
C GLN A 337 20.47 6.81 7.86
N THR A 338 20.93 7.97 7.41
CA THR A 338 20.34 8.72 6.29
C THR A 338 20.36 8.00 4.95
N TRP A 339 21.46 7.30 4.63
CA TRP A 339 21.67 6.59 3.37
C TRP A 339 21.49 5.07 3.48
N ARG A 340 21.16 4.57 4.67
CA ARG A 340 21.21 3.13 5.01
C ARG A 340 20.51 2.24 3.98
N PHE A 341 19.29 2.60 3.58
CA PHE A 341 18.48 1.79 2.66
C PHE A 341 18.83 2.01 1.17
N LEU A 342 19.45 3.13 0.79
CA LEU A 342 20.02 3.30 -0.55
C LEU A 342 21.27 2.43 -0.70
N LEU A 343 22.13 2.42 0.32
CA LEU A 343 23.35 1.61 0.35
C LEU A 343 23.07 0.12 0.56
N ASN A 344 21.93 -0.25 1.18
CA ASN A 344 21.54 -1.64 1.41
C ASN A 344 20.04 -1.87 1.14
N PRO A 345 19.57 -1.85 -0.13
CA PRO A 345 18.14 -1.97 -0.46
C PRO A 345 17.50 -3.27 0.04
N SER A 346 18.29 -4.34 0.18
CA SER A 346 17.82 -5.62 0.71
C SER A 346 17.44 -5.61 2.20
N GLU A 347 17.81 -4.57 2.95
CA GLU A 347 17.35 -4.34 4.34
C GLU A 347 15.95 -3.68 4.39
N ALA A 348 15.52 -3.01 3.33
CA ALA A 348 14.20 -2.39 3.25
C ALA A 348 13.11 -3.47 3.10
N ARG A 349 12.55 -3.92 4.23
CA ARG A 349 11.55 -5.01 4.27
C ARG A 349 10.24 -4.61 4.97
N ARG A 350 9.16 -5.31 4.64
CA ARG A 350 7.86 -5.30 5.34
C ARG A 350 7.38 -6.74 5.50
N LEU A 351 7.15 -7.18 6.74
CA LEU A 351 6.71 -8.55 7.06
C LEU A 351 7.57 -9.64 6.37
N GLY A 352 8.89 -9.44 6.36
CA GLY A 352 9.87 -10.34 5.73
C GLY A 352 10.04 -10.20 4.21
N ARG A 353 9.12 -9.52 3.50
CA ARG A 353 9.22 -9.27 2.05
C ARG A 353 10.01 -7.99 1.74
N PRO A 354 10.76 -7.91 0.63
CA PRO A 354 11.34 -6.65 0.16
C PRO A 354 10.27 -5.55 -0.03
N ARG A 355 10.69 -4.28 0.08
CA ARG A 355 9.88 -3.12 -0.32
C ARG A 355 9.87 -2.97 -1.85
N GLU A 356 8.74 -2.54 -2.38
CA GLU A 356 8.66 -2.01 -3.75
C GLU A 356 9.19 -0.57 -3.75
N TRP A 357 10.04 -0.26 -4.73
CA TRP A 357 10.69 1.04 -4.91
C TRP A 357 10.09 1.77 -6.11
N LEU A 358 9.91 3.10 -6.01
CA LEU A 358 9.58 3.96 -7.15
C LEU A 358 10.81 4.29 -8.01
N ALA A 359 11.99 4.39 -7.38
CA ALA A 359 13.27 4.51 -8.06
C ALA A 359 13.68 3.19 -8.73
N SER A 360 14.34 3.28 -9.89
CA SER A 360 14.94 2.12 -10.56
C SER A 360 16.16 1.61 -9.77
N GLU A 361 16.49 0.33 -9.94
CA GLU A 361 17.71 -0.25 -9.34
C GLU A 361 18.98 0.47 -9.83
N GLU A 362 18.99 0.94 -11.08
CA GLU A 362 20.05 1.75 -11.68
C GLU A 362 20.23 3.10 -10.96
N LEU A 363 19.13 3.82 -10.68
CA LEU A 363 19.20 5.09 -9.95
C LEU A 363 19.69 4.90 -8.51
N VAL A 364 19.21 3.86 -7.82
CA VAL A 364 19.66 3.57 -6.44
C VAL A 364 21.15 3.21 -6.42
N ALA A 365 21.64 2.48 -7.42
CA ALA A 365 23.07 2.16 -7.57
C ALA A 365 23.93 3.39 -7.90
N ASP A 366 23.46 4.30 -8.76
CA ASP A 366 24.16 5.54 -9.08
C ASP A 366 24.25 6.47 -7.85
N LEU A 367 23.16 6.64 -7.10
CA LEU A 367 23.18 7.37 -5.83
C LEU A 367 24.15 6.75 -4.82
N GLY A 368 24.19 5.41 -4.72
CA GLY A 368 25.19 4.68 -3.93
C GLY A 368 26.63 4.99 -4.37
N THR A 369 26.88 5.04 -5.68
CA THR A 369 28.18 5.40 -6.27
C THR A 369 28.58 6.85 -5.98
N ARG A 370 27.64 7.81 -6.09
CA ARG A 370 27.89 9.23 -5.72
C ARG A 370 28.29 9.35 -4.24
N PHE A 371 27.56 8.70 -3.33
CA PHE A 371 27.90 8.65 -1.90
C PHE A 371 29.28 8.01 -1.63
N ALA A 372 29.57 6.88 -2.27
CA ALA A 372 30.84 6.18 -2.11
C ALA A 372 32.03 7.00 -2.64
N THR A 373 31.82 7.75 -3.73
CA THR A 373 32.82 8.65 -4.33
C THR A 373 33.16 9.79 -3.38
N ILE A 374 32.17 10.47 -2.80
CA ILE A 374 32.38 11.54 -1.81
C ILE A 374 33.02 10.99 -0.53
N SER A 375 32.66 9.77 -0.13
CA SER A 375 33.25 9.08 1.02
C SER A 375 34.75 8.77 0.87
N LEU A 376 35.33 8.81 -0.34
CA LEU A 376 36.78 8.75 -0.55
C LEU A 376 37.51 9.92 0.13
N THR A 377 36.92 11.12 0.16
CA THR A 377 37.47 12.28 0.86
C THR A 377 37.48 12.07 2.38
N ALA A 378 36.45 11.45 2.94
CA ALA A 378 36.46 11.06 4.35
C ALA A 378 37.53 10.00 4.65
N LEU A 379 37.77 9.06 3.73
CA LEU A 379 38.81 8.03 3.84
C LEU A 379 40.24 8.60 3.74
N SER A 380 40.47 9.60 2.88
CA SER A 380 41.75 10.30 2.82
C SER A 380 42.03 11.06 4.11
N LEU A 381 41.01 11.71 4.68
CA LEU A 381 41.04 12.40 5.96
C LEU A 381 41.01 11.46 7.18
N TRP A 382 40.76 10.16 7.04
CA TRP A 382 40.69 9.26 8.19
C TRP A 382 42.07 9.13 8.90
N GLU A 383 42.04 9.36 10.21
CA GLU A 383 43.16 9.22 11.16
C GLU A 383 42.74 8.23 12.27
N PRO A 384 43.65 7.39 12.81
CA PRO A 384 43.35 6.54 13.95
C PRO A 384 43.03 7.39 15.19
N ASP A 385 41.99 7.03 15.93
CA ASP A 385 41.61 7.70 17.19
C ASP A 385 42.24 6.95 18.39
N PRO A 386 43.18 7.57 19.12
CA PRO A 386 43.90 6.91 20.22
C PRO A 386 43.08 6.76 21.50
N ASP A 387 42.06 7.61 21.71
CA ASP A 387 41.30 7.66 22.97
C ASP A 387 39.98 6.86 22.90
N SER A 388 39.50 6.56 21.69
CA SER A 388 38.19 5.97 21.50
C SER A 388 38.14 4.48 21.87
N ARG A 389 37.36 4.18 22.92
CA ARG A 389 37.12 2.83 23.41
C ARG A 389 36.17 1.99 22.54
N HIS A 390 35.49 2.55 21.53
CA HIS A 390 34.47 1.84 20.72
C HIS A 390 34.38 2.18 19.20
N PRO A 391 35.43 2.61 18.46
CA PRO A 391 35.29 3.06 17.05
C PRO A 391 35.34 1.92 16.03
N VAL A 392 35.93 0.78 16.40
CA VAL A 392 36.51 -0.21 15.48
C VAL A 392 35.50 -0.84 14.52
N VAL A 393 34.29 -1.18 15.00
CA VAL A 393 33.21 -1.73 14.15
C VAL A 393 32.54 -0.64 13.30
N ARG A 394 32.52 0.60 13.80
CA ARG A 394 31.86 1.75 13.16
C ARG A 394 32.61 2.16 11.90
N ASP A 395 33.93 2.25 11.99
CA ASP A 395 34.80 2.59 10.86
C ASP A 395 34.77 1.53 9.74
N LEU A 396 34.81 0.24 10.09
CA LEU A 396 34.64 -0.85 9.10
C LEU A 396 33.26 -0.84 8.42
N GLY A 397 32.20 -0.42 9.13
CA GLY A 397 30.84 -0.41 8.61
C GLY A 397 30.66 0.54 7.43
N TRP A 398 31.16 1.77 7.54
CA TRP A 398 31.09 2.73 6.44
C TRP A 398 32.14 2.44 5.36
N LEU A 399 33.30 1.89 5.70
CA LEU A 399 34.28 1.41 4.72
C LEU A 399 33.70 0.30 3.82
N HIS A 400 32.96 -0.66 4.39
CA HIS A 400 32.26 -1.68 3.61
C HIS A 400 31.22 -1.06 2.67
N ALA A 401 30.43 -0.10 3.16
CA ALA A 401 29.45 0.61 2.33
C ALA A 401 30.11 1.40 1.17
N LEU A 402 31.26 2.03 1.40
CA LEU A 402 32.05 2.66 0.34
C LEU A 402 32.52 1.62 -0.69
N LEU A 403 33.09 0.49 -0.26
CA LEU A 403 33.72 -0.47 -1.17
C LEU A 403 32.73 -1.27 -2.01
N VAL A 404 31.51 -1.52 -1.52
CA VAL A 404 30.45 -2.22 -2.27
C VAL A 404 29.90 -1.38 -3.43
N HIS A 405 29.95 -0.05 -3.31
CA HIS A 405 29.33 0.90 -4.24
C HIS A 405 30.34 1.64 -5.15
N LEU A 406 31.63 1.33 -5.07
CA LEU A 406 32.62 1.84 -6.03
C LEU A 406 32.74 0.90 -7.24
N PRO A 407 32.53 1.37 -8.49
CA PRO A 407 32.73 0.57 -9.70
C PRO A 407 34.18 0.06 -9.84
N GLU A 408 35.15 0.89 -9.44
CA GLU A 408 36.54 0.52 -9.27
C GLU A 408 37.08 1.18 -7.99
N VAL A 409 37.76 0.41 -7.13
CA VAL A 409 38.38 0.94 -5.91
C VAL A 409 39.77 1.49 -6.25
N PRO A 410 40.07 2.79 -6.09
CA PRO A 410 41.40 3.36 -6.38
C PRO A 410 42.50 2.80 -5.47
N ASP A 411 43.75 2.72 -5.93
CA ASP A 411 44.84 2.14 -5.15
C ASP A 411 45.13 2.88 -3.82
N GLU A 412 44.97 4.20 -3.77
CA GLU A 412 45.07 4.98 -2.53
C GLU A 412 43.97 4.57 -1.52
N ALA A 413 42.74 4.36 -2.01
CA ALA A 413 41.63 3.86 -1.20
C ALA A 413 41.89 2.42 -0.74
N ARG A 414 42.45 1.54 -1.60
CA ARG A 414 42.89 0.18 -1.20
C ARG A 414 43.96 0.24 -0.11
N GLN A 415 44.90 1.19 -0.16
CA GLN A 415 45.93 1.38 0.87
C GLN A 415 45.34 1.88 2.20
N LYS A 416 44.50 2.93 2.17
CA LYS A 416 43.81 3.43 3.38
C LYS A 416 42.87 2.39 3.99
N ALA A 417 42.12 1.64 3.18
CA ALA A 417 41.29 0.52 3.62
C ALA A 417 42.13 -0.56 4.34
N ARG A 418 43.28 -0.94 3.78
CA ARG A 418 44.22 -1.87 4.42
C ARG A 418 44.76 -1.33 5.75
N LEU A 419 45.07 -0.04 5.85
CA LEU A 419 45.49 0.60 7.11
C LEU A 419 44.38 0.53 8.16
N MET A 420 43.14 0.89 7.80
CA MET A 420 41.99 0.82 8.71
C MET A 420 41.72 -0.61 9.20
N VAL A 421 41.84 -1.62 8.33
CA VAL A 421 41.75 -3.05 8.69
C VAL A 421 42.92 -3.48 9.59
N GLN A 422 44.13 -2.94 9.40
CA GLN A 422 45.28 -3.23 10.25
C GLN A 422 45.13 -2.62 11.65
N GLU A 423 44.72 -1.36 11.76
CA GLU A 423 44.42 -0.72 13.05
C GLU A 423 43.27 -1.41 13.79
N THR A 424 42.22 -1.79 13.05
CA THR A 424 41.13 -2.61 13.57
C THR A 424 41.67 -3.91 14.16
N ARG A 425 42.50 -4.66 13.42
CA ARG A 425 43.12 -5.91 13.92
C ARG A 425 43.99 -5.66 15.16
N ARG A 426 44.80 -4.59 15.17
CA ARG A 426 45.62 -4.20 16.34
C ARG A 426 44.75 -3.96 17.58
N ALA A 427 43.68 -3.17 17.44
CA ALA A 427 42.76 -2.86 18.53
C ALA A 427 42.00 -4.10 19.05
N LEU A 428 41.55 -4.99 18.15
CA LEU A 428 40.93 -6.27 18.52
C LEU A 428 41.93 -7.17 19.28
N SER A 429 43.16 -7.30 18.80
CA SER A 429 44.21 -8.09 19.47
C SER A 429 44.55 -7.54 20.87
N ALA A 430 44.69 -6.22 21.01
CA ALA A 430 44.95 -5.59 22.31
C ALA A 430 43.85 -5.90 23.34
N ARG A 431 42.57 -5.86 22.94
CA ARG A 431 41.43 -6.23 23.80
C ARG A 431 41.46 -7.70 24.21
N SER A 432 41.77 -8.60 23.29
CA SER A 432 41.83 -10.05 23.58
C SER A 432 42.93 -10.45 24.58
N GLY A 433 43.93 -9.59 24.81
CA GLY A 433 44.96 -9.78 25.84
C GLY A 433 44.54 -9.35 27.25
N ALA A 434 43.52 -8.49 27.38
CA ALA A 434 43.02 -8.01 28.66
C ALA A 434 41.90 -8.93 29.19
N ARG A 435 42.17 -9.71 30.24
CA ARG A 435 41.16 -10.52 30.94
C ARG A 435 40.26 -9.64 31.83
N ASP A 436 39.37 -8.88 31.20
CA ASP A 436 38.41 -8.07 31.95
C ASP A 436 37.12 -8.88 32.23
N TYR A 437 36.96 -9.35 33.46
CA TYR A 437 35.77 -10.08 33.94
C TYR A 437 34.66 -9.08 34.32
N SER A 438 34.08 -8.43 33.31
CA SER A 438 32.91 -7.56 33.48
C SER A 438 31.68 -8.11 32.73
N SER A 439 30.47 -7.75 33.20
CA SER A 439 29.19 -8.29 32.70
C SER A 439 28.88 -7.91 31.24
N SER A 440 29.70 -7.05 30.63
CA SER A 440 29.71 -6.66 29.22
C SER A 440 30.31 -7.71 28.27
N GLY A 441 30.81 -8.86 28.77
CA GLY A 441 31.50 -9.86 27.93
C GLY A 441 30.70 -10.37 26.71
N ARG A 442 29.37 -10.28 26.71
CA ARG A 442 28.53 -10.64 25.54
C ARG A 442 28.59 -9.60 24.41
N SER A 443 28.56 -8.30 24.71
CA SER A 443 28.62 -7.25 23.67
C SER A 443 30.01 -7.16 23.03
N ALA A 444 31.08 -7.35 23.82
CA ALA A 444 32.45 -7.36 23.29
C ALA A 444 32.69 -8.55 22.32
N TRP A 445 32.10 -9.72 22.57
CA TRP A 445 32.16 -10.85 21.65
C TRP A 445 31.38 -10.59 20.36
N GLU A 446 30.19 -10.00 20.45
CA GLU A 446 29.36 -9.62 19.30
C GLU A 446 30.04 -8.53 18.44
N GLU A 447 30.66 -7.52 19.05
CA GLU A 447 31.48 -6.52 18.36
C GLU A 447 32.66 -7.17 17.62
N ASN A 448 33.44 -8.01 18.30
CA ASN A 448 34.60 -8.70 17.71
C ASN A 448 34.17 -9.62 16.55
N ARG A 449 33.04 -10.33 16.69
CA ARG A 449 32.47 -11.16 15.63
C ARG A 449 32.10 -10.31 14.41
N ARG A 450 31.35 -9.22 14.62
CA ARG A 450 30.91 -8.32 13.55
C ARG A 450 32.08 -7.64 12.83
N ALA A 451 33.14 -7.27 13.56
CA ALA A 451 34.37 -6.76 12.96
C ALA A 451 35.04 -7.79 12.04
N ASN A 452 35.14 -9.06 12.48
CA ASN A 452 35.72 -10.13 11.68
C ASN A 452 34.86 -10.46 10.44
N GLU A 453 33.53 -10.45 10.56
CA GLU A 453 32.60 -10.62 9.44
C GLU A 453 32.77 -9.49 8.40
N LEU A 454 32.88 -8.22 8.83
CA LEU A 454 33.16 -7.08 7.93
C LEU A 454 34.54 -7.16 7.27
N ILE A 455 35.59 -7.56 8.01
CA ILE A 455 36.92 -7.79 7.41
C ILE A 455 36.84 -8.89 6.34
N ALA A 456 36.09 -9.96 6.59
CA ALA A 456 35.96 -11.09 5.69
C ALA A 456 35.20 -10.76 4.40
N THR A 457 34.34 -9.72 4.38
CA THR A 457 33.69 -9.22 3.15
C THR A 457 34.49 -8.10 2.46
N ILE A 458 35.16 -7.23 3.22
CA ILE A 458 36.04 -6.17 2.68
C ILE A 458 37.24 -6.74 1.91
N MET A 459 37.86 -7.82 2.40
CA MET A 459 39.06 -8.39 1.76
C MET A 459 38.80 -9.00 0.35
N PRO A 460 37.69 -9.73 0.09
CA PRO A 460 37.28 -10.15 -1.26
C PRO A 460 36.87 -9.02 -2.20
N LEU A 461 36.32 -7.91 -1.70
CA LEU A 461 36.00 -6.73 -2.54
C LEU A 461 37.24 -6.01 -3.08
N ILE A 462 38.43 -6.43 -2.60
CA ILE A 462 39.71 -6.11 -3.19
C ILE A 462 40.37 -7.35 -3.88
N THR A 463 39.59 -8.44 -4.22
CA THR A 463 39.97 -9.77 -4.87
C THR A 463 38.88 -10.77 -5.52
N ASP A 464 37.75 -10.36 -6.17
CA ASP A 464 37.02 -11.07 -7.33
C ASP A 464 36.01 -12.31 -7.22
N PRO A 465 35.10 -12.62 -8.24
CA PRO A 465 33.86 -13.51 -8.11
C PRO A 465 33.31 -14.47 -9.28
N VAL A 466 32.29 -15.39 -9.06
CA VAL A 466 31.60 -16.39 -10.03
C VAL A 466 30.12 -16.93 -9.65
N PRO A 467 29.19 -17.45 -10.57
CA PRO A 467 27.79 -18.04 -10.32
C PRO A 467 27.32 -19.46 -10.94
N ALA A 468 26.00 -19.91 -10.89
CA ALA A 468 25.43 -21.33 -11.17
C ALA A 468 23.96 -21.58 -11.81
N LEU A 469 23.36 -22.84 -11.89
CA LEU A 469 22.25 -23.40 -12.80
C LEU A 469 21.09 -24.43 -12.23
N PRO A 470 20.04 -25.00 -12.99
CA PRO A 470 18.65 -25.50 -12.56
C PRO A 470 18.08 -27.01 -12.77
N GLY A 471 16.71 -27.31 -12.90
CA GLY A 471 15.90 -28.61 -12.58
C GLY A 471 14.91 -29.43 -13.58
N ARG A 472 13.77 -30.15 -13.16
CA ARG A 472 13.07 -31.42 -13.76
C ARG A 472 11.46 -31.65 -13.85
N ARG A 473 10.84 -32.88 -14.15
CA ARG A 473 9.42 -33.30 -14.69
C ARG A 473 8.53 -34.51 -14.05
N THR A 474 7.25 -34.87 -14.48
CA THR A 474 6.16 -35.86 -13.92
C THR A 474 5.17 -36.76 -14.86
N ALA A 475 4.01 -37.42 -14.42
CA ALA A 475 3.28 -38.69 -14.95
C ALA A 475 1.66 -38.84 -15.13
N SER A 476 0.98 -40.06 -15.16
CA SER A 476 -0.30 -40.52 -15.91
C SER A 476 -1.66 -40.99 -15.19
N LEU A 477 -2.77 -41.29 -15.95
CA LEU A 477 -4.20 -41.68 -15.57
C LEU A 477 -4.75 -43.10 -16.06
N GLY A 478 -6.09 -43.29 -16.30
CA GLY A 478 -6.92 -44.57 -16.20
C GLY A 478 -7.86 -45.05 -17.38
N ASP A 479 -9.13 -45.51 -17.13
CA ASP A 479 -10.14 -46.09 -18.10
C ASP A 479 -11.39 -45.18 -18.35
N PRO A 480 -11.85 -44.99 -19.61
CA PRO A 480 -12.82 -43.95 -19.98
C PRO A 480 -14.32 -44.23 -19.76
N GLN A 481 -14.77 -45.46 -19.54
CA GLN A 481 -16.22 -45.73 -19.38
C GLN A 481 -16.70 -45.67 -17.92
N ASP A 482 -15.80 -45.91 -16.96
CA ASP A 482 -16.07 -45.90 -15.51
C ASP A 482 -15.62 -44.60 -14.79
N ILE A 483 -15.30 -43.55 -15.55
CA ILE A 483 -14.71 -42.30 -15.04
C ILE A 483 -15.70 -41.13 -15.05
N GLY A 484 -16.46 -41.00 -13.97
CA GLY A 484 -17.36 -39.85 -13.78
C GLY A 484 -16.61 -38.53 -13.47
N PHE A 485 -17.29 -37.40 -13.70
CA PHE A 485 -16.75 -36.04 -13.66
C PHE A 485 -15.88 -35.69 -12.45
N LYS A 486 -16.21 -36.24 -11.26
CA LYS A 486 -15.44 -36.01 -10.02
C LYS A 486 -14.00 -36.52 -10.10
N LYS A 487 -13.77 -37.69 -10.71
CA LYS A 487 -12.41 -38.24 -10.89
C LYS A 487 -11.60 -37.42 -11.91
N LEU A 488 -12.27 -36.90 -12.95
CA LEU A 488 -11.65 -36.02 -13.97
C LEU A 488 -11.31 -34.63 -13.41
N ALA A 489 -12.04 -34.18 -12.38
CA ALA A 489 -11.74 -32.93 -11.69
C ALA A 489 -10.35 -32.99 -11.02
N ASP A 490 -10.02 -34.07 -10.32
CA ASP A 490 -8.75 -34.17 -9.57
C ASP A 490 -7.49 -34.32 -10.45
N ALA A 491 -7.65 -34.70 -11.73
CA ALA A 491 -6.57 -34.89 -12.70
C ALA A 491 -5.70 -33.64 -12.97
N ASP A 492 -4.39 -33.84 -13.18
CA ASP A 492 -3.51 -32.86 -13.83
C ASP A 492 -3.95 -32.60 -15.27
N GLU A 493 -3.81 -31.36 -15.71
CA GLU A 493 -4.40 -30.86 -16.96
C GLU A 493 -3.73 -31.42 -18.20
N ASN A 494 -2.40 -31.58 -18.18
CA ASN A 494 -1.66 -32.18 -19.30
C ASN A 494 -2.05 -33.65 -19.45
N VAL A 495 -2.34 -34.30 -18.32
CA VAL A 495 -2.73 -35.71 -18.28
C VAL A 495 -4.18 -35.89 -18.69
N LEU A 496 -5.08 -34.96 -18.33
CA LEU A 496 -6.47 -34.93 -18.81
C LEU A 496 -6.55 -34.65 -20.31
N ALA A 497 -5.79 -33.68 -20.83
CA ALA A 497 -5.72 -33.40 -22.26
C ALA A 497 -5.23 -34.64 -23.05
N ALA A 498 -4.09 -35.20 -22.67
CA ALA A 498 -3.54 -36.43 -23.25
C ALA A 498 -4.41 -37.67 -23.02
N TYR A 499 -5.45 -37.59 -22.17
CA TYR A 499 -6.41 -38.66 -21.94
C TYR A 499 -7.64 -38.54 -22.84
N LEU A 500 -8.19 -37.33 -22.99
CA LEU A 500 -9.26 -37.05 -23.95
C LEU A 500 -8.82 -37.35 -25.39
N ASP A 501 -7.60 -36.95 -25.76
CA ASP A 501 -7.06 -37.16 -27.11
C ASP A 501 -6.87 -38.65 -27.46
N ARG A 502 -6.67 -39.52 -26.45
CA ARG A 502 -6.61 -40.98 -26.61
C ARG A 502 -7.99 -41.63 -26.78
N HIS A 503 -9.07 -40.91 -26.50
CA HIS A 503 -10.45 -41.41 -26.50
C HIS A 503 -11.39 -40.53 -27.34
N THR A 504 -10.86 -39.97 -28.44
CA THR A 504 -11.59 -39.19 -29.44
C THR A 504 -12.85 -39.93 -29.93
N GLY A 505 -13.99 -39.22 -30.01
CA GLY A 505 -15.28 -39.77 -30.44
C GLY A 505 -16.13 -40.37 -29.32
N ASN A 506 -15.69 -40.32 -28.05
CA ASN A 506 -16.49 -40.71 -26.89
C ASN A 506 -17.19 -39.49 -26.27
N ASP A 507 -18.34 -39.12 -26.83
CA ASP A 507 -19.14 -37.96 -26.37
C ASP A 507 -19.50 -38.04 -24.88
N THR A 508 -19.83 -39.23 -24.35
CA THR A 508 -20.12 -39.41 -22.91
C THR A 508 -18.94 -39.06 -22.01
N LEU A 509 -17.70 -39.39 -22.43
CA LEU A 509 -16.49 -38.97 -21.70
C LEU A 509 -16.29 -37.45 -21.78
N VAL A 510 -16.61 -36.84 -22.92
CA VAL A 510 -16.54 -35.38 -23.09
C VAL A 510 -17.58 -34.69 -22.21
N GLU A 511 -18.82 -35.18 -22.14
CA GLU A 511 -19.85 -34.68 -21.20
C GLU A 511 -19.38 -34.73 -19.74
N GLU A 512 -18.82 -35.86 -19.28
CA GLU A 512 -18.28 -35.96 -17.91
C GLU A 512 -17.05 -35.07 -17.70
N ALA A 513 -16.22 -34.85 -18.74
CA ALA A 513 -15.11 -33.90 -18.67
C ALA A 513 -15.59 -32.45 -18.58
N LEU A 514 -16.66 -32.07 -19.29
CA LEU A 514 -17.30 -30.75 -19.20
C LEU A 514 -17.89 -30.52 -17.80
N LEU A 515 -18.62 -31.50 -17.26
CA LEU A 515 -19.13 -31.47 -15.88
C LEU A 515 -18.01 -31.37 -14.83
N SER A 516 -16.78 -31.81 -15.15
CA SER A 516 -15.63 -31.73 -14.22
C SER A 516 -15.20 -30.29 -13.92
N PHE A 517 -15.45 -29.34 -14.83
CA PHE A 517 -15.15 -27.92 -14.59
C PHE A 517 -16.05 -27.30 -13.51
N ALA A 518 -17.30 -27.78 -13.35
CA ALA A 518 -18.13 -27.38 -12.21
C ALA A 518 -17.56 -27.92 -10.89
N ALA A 519 -16.89 -29.07 -10.88
CA ALA A 519 -16.25 -29.64 -9.70
C ALA A 519 -14.90 -28.96 -9.36
N ARG A 520 -14.08 -28.58 -10.35
CA ARG A 520 -12.79 -27.90 -10.15
C ARG A 520 -12.71 -26.58 -10.88
N SER A 521 -12.62 -25.51 -10.11
CA SER A 521 -12.71 -24.11 -10.54
C SER A 521 -11.44 -23.47 -11.12
N TYR A 522 -10.34 -24.21 -11.26
CA TYR A 522 -9.12 -23.68 -11.88
C TYR A 522 -8.35 -24.73 -12.68
N ARG A 523 -8.07 -24.38 -13.94
CA ARG A 523 -7.13 -25.03 -14.86
C ARG A 523 -6.33 -23.93 -15.57
N LYS A 524 -5.02 -24.12 -15.74
CA LYS A 524 -4.05 -23.16 -16.30
C LYS A 524 -3.85 -23.29 -17.81
N SER A 525 -4.02 -24.47 -18.41
CA SER A 525 -3.72 -24.74 -19.83
C SER A 525 -4.78 -25.49 -20.63
N LEU A 526 -5.80 -26.09 -19.98
CA LEU A 526 -6.94 -26.74 -20.66
C LEU A 526 -8.25 -25.99 -20.36
N THR A 527 -8.87 -25.40 -21.37
CA THR A 527 -10.10 -24.62 -21.22
C THR A 527 -11.38 -25.47 -21.39
N PHE A 528 -12.53 -24.90 -21.02
CA PHE A 528 -13.82 -25.55 -21.21
C PHE A 528 -14.18 -25.71 -22.70
N ASP A 529 -13.98 -24.67 -23.51
CA ASP A 529 -14.29 -24.72 -24.94
C ASP A 529 -13.35 -25.66 -25.72
N ASP A 530 -12.09 -25.86 -25.28
CA ASP A 530 -11.20 -26.90 -25.83
C ASP A 530 -11.81 -28.30 -25.68
N VAL A 531 -12.40 -28.58 -24.52
CA VAL A 531 -13.05 -29.88 -24.24
C VAL A 531 -14.36 -29.99 -25.02
N LEU A 532 -15.14 -28.90 -25.07
CA LEU A 532 -16.42 -28.85 -25.78
C LEU A 532 -16.26 -29.09 -27.29
N ALA A 533 -15.20 -28.56 -27.90
CA ALA A 533 -14.89 -28.75 -29.32
C ALA A 533 -14.58 -30.21 -29.72
N ARG A 534 -14.38 -31.11 -28.74
CA ARG A 534 -14.19 -32.55 -28.96
C ARG A 534 -15.51 -33.33 -29.03
N HIS A 535 -16.65 -32.70 -28.71
CA HIS A 535 -17.98 -33.32 -28.76
C HIS A 535 -18.58 -33.27 -30.18
N SER A 536 -19.32 -34.29 -30.61
CA SER A 536 -19.91 -34.36 -31.96
C SER A 536 -20.95 -33.27 -32.25
N ALA A 537 -21.74 -32.88 -31.24
CA ALA A 537 -22.75 -31.81 -31.33
C ALA A 537 -22.62 -30.76 -30.20
N PRO A 538 -21.67 -29.80 -30.28
CA PRO A 538 -21.32 -28.89 -29.19
C PRO A 538 -22.48 -28.04 -28.62
N GLN A 539 -23.27 -27.39 -29.47
CA GLN A 539 -24.37 -26.53 -29.00
C GLN A 539 -25.51 -27.34 -28.36
N HIS A 540 -25.81 -28.52 -28.93
CA HIS A 540 -26.88 -29.38 -28.44
C HIS A 540 -26.58 -29.99 -27.07
N THR A 541 -25.34 -30.45 -26.84
CA THR A 541 -24.95 -31.02 -25.52
C THR A 541 -25.01 -29.99 -24.40
N LEU A 542 -24.68 -28.71 -24.65
CA LEU A 542 -24.83 -27.66 -23.63
C LEU A 542 -26.29 -27.42 -23.23
N LEU A 543 -27.21 -27.45 -24.20
CA LEU A 543 -28.64 -27.31 -23.95
C LEU A 543 -29.18 -28.53 -23.17
N ASP A 544 -28.84 -29.77 -23.57
CA ASP A 544 -29.27 -30.99 -22.87
C ASP A 544 -28.71 -31.08 -21.44
N LEU A 545 -27.39 -30.89 -21.27
CA LEU A 545 -26.74 -30.90 -19.96
C LEU A 545 -27.32 -29.83 -19.02
N THR A 546 -27.71 -28.66 -19.54
CA THR A 546 -28.37 -27.61 -18.74
C THR A 546 -29.84 -27.95 -18.45
N LEU A 547 -30.59 -28.44 -19.44
CA LEU A 547 -31.98 -28.91 -19.30
C LEU A 547 -32.12 -30.02 -18.24
N HIS A 548 -31.11 -30.89 -18.16
CA HIS A 548 -31.04 -32.07 -17.30
C HIS A 548 -30.01 -31.96 -16.16
N LEU A 549 -29.54 -30.74 -15.86
CA LEU A 549 -28.48 -30.46 -14.87
C LEU A 549 -28.74 -31.09 -13.50
N ARG A 550 -29.98 -31.03 -13.00
CA ARG A 550 -30.41 -31.63 -11.72
C ARG A 550 -30.15 -33.14 -11.67
N ARG A 551 -30.25 -33.83 -12.81
CA ARG A 551 -30.07 -35.29 -12.94
C ARG A 551 -28.60 -35.66 -13.17
N ARG A 552 -27.83 -34.87 -13.93
CA ARG A 552 -26.43 -35.16 -14.31
C ARG A 552 -25.42 -34.73 -13.25
N LEU A 553 -25.50 -33.51 -12.74
CA LEU A 553 -24.44 -32.92 -11.89
C LEU A 553 -24.58 -33.26 -10.39
N GLY A 554 -25.80 -33.58 -9.94
CA GLY A 554 -26.10 -33.86 -8.53
C GLY A 554 -26.25 -32.60 -7.68
N GLY A 555 -27.15 -32.64 -6.69
CA GLY A 555 -27.61 -31.46 -5.98
C GLY A 555 -26.59 -30.89 -4.97
N GLY A 556 -25.91 -29.81 -5.36
CA GLY A 556 -25.20 -28.90 -4.45
C GLY A 556 -25.27 -27.46 -5.00
N PRO A 557 -25.42 -26.41 -4.16
CA PRO A 557 -25.51 -25.04 -4.66
C PRO A 557 -24.27 -24.60 -5.44
N ASP A 558 -23.08 -24.98 -4.97
CA ASP A 558 -21.79 -24.61 -5.57
C ASP A 558 -21.63 -25.15 -6.99
N LEU A 559 -21.98 -26.42 -7.21
CA LEU A 559 -21.90 -27.05 -8.53
C LEU A 559 -22.84 -26.38 -9.54
N ARG A 560 -24.06 -26.06 -9.08
CA ARG A 560 -25.08 -25.37 -9.90
C ARG A 560 -24.70 -23.92 -10.19
N GLY A 561 -24.13 -23.22 -9.21
CA GLY A 561 -23.59 -21.87 -9.37
C GLY A 561 -22.44 -21.84 -10.39
N ARG A 562 -21.45 -22.71 -10.22
CA ARG A 562 -20.31 -22.82 -11.15
C ARG A 562 -20.72 -23.22 -12.56
N TRP A 563 -21.73 -24.09 -12.73
CA TRP A 563 -22.26 -24.38 -14.07
C TRP A 563 -22.82 -23.11 -14.73
N ALA A 564 -23.59 -22.30 -13.99
CA ALA A 564 -24.09 -21.03 -14.50
C ALA A 564 -22.94 -20.06 -14.85
N GLU A 565 -21.93 -19.93 -13.98
CA GLU A 565 -20.73 -19.11 -14.26
C GLU A 565 -20.00 -19.57 -15.53
N ILE A 566 -19.79 -20.88 -15.71
CA ILE A 566 -19.15 -21.43 -16.92
C ILE A 566 -20.00 -21.17 -18.17
N MET A 567 -21.32 -21.36 -18.12
CA MET A 567 -22.21 -21.10 -19.27
C MET A 567 -22.24 -19.62 -19.67
N LEU A 568 -22.13 -18.72 -18.68
CA LEU A 568 -22.19 -17.27 -18.87
C LEU A 568 -20.85 -16.67 -19.32
N ALA A 569 -19.72 -17.24 -18.88
CA ALA A 569 -18.38 -16.80 -19.28
C ALA A 569 -18.02 -17.11 -20.75
N ARG A 570 -18.88 -17.83 -21.49
CA ARG A 570 -18.67 -18.16 -22.90
C ARG A 570 -18.98 -16.96 -23.80
N PRO A 571 -18.23 -16.73 -24.90
CA PRO A 571 -18.47 -15.60 -25.81
C PRO A 571 -19.88 -15.55 -26.43
N GLU A 572 -20.49 -16.72 -26.63
CA GLU A 572 -21.83 -16.90 -27.21
C GLU A 572 -22.73 -17.65 -26.22
N CYS A 573 -23.30 -16.92 -25.25
CA CYS A 573 -24.37 -17.43 -24.39
C CYS A 573 -25.72 -17.12 -25.01
N SER A 574 -26.39 -18.11 -25.62
CA SER A 574 -27.66 -17.90 -26.33
C SER A 574 -28.83 -17.65 -25.36
N ALA A 575 -29.86 -16.94 -25.83
CA ALA A 575 -31.09 -16.73 -25.06
C ALA A 575 -31.76 -18.06 -24.65
N GLU A 576 -31.67 -19.10 -25.49
CA GLU A 576 -32.16 -20.45 -25.15
C GLU A 576 -31.40 -21.05 -23.96
N LEU A 577 -30.07 -20.89 -23.91
CA LEU A 577 -29.25 -21.37 -22.80
C LEU A 577 -29.55 -20.57 -21.52
N LEU A 578 -29.66 -19.24 -21.62
CA LEU A 578 -30.06 -18.36 -20.50
C LEU A 578 -31.41 -18.77 -19.93
N ARG A 579 -32.41 -19.05 -20.78
CA ARG A 579 -33.75 -19.49 -20.36
C ARG A 579 -33.72 -20.79 -19.55
N LEU A 580 -32.81 -21.71 -19.88
CA LEU A 580 -32.68 -23.00 -19.20
C LEU A 580 -31.88 -22.95 -17.88
N LEU A 581 -31.09 -21.89 -17.63
CA LEU A 581 -30.32 -21.77 -16.40
C LEU A 581 -31.23 -21.70 -15.15
N PRO A 582 -30.84 -22.33 -14.03
CA PRO A 582 -31.56 -22.18 -12.76
C PRO A 582 -31.55 -20.72 -12.29
N ALA A 583 -32.72 -20.12 -12.12
CA ALA A 583 -32.91 -18.67 -11.99
C ALA A 583 -32.03 -18.03 -10.91
N TRP A 584 -32.06 -18.56 -9.69
CA TRP A 584 -31.22 -18.03 -8.59
C TRP A 584 -29.72 -18.10 -8.89
N SER A 585 -29.26 -19.18 -9.54
CA SER A 585 -27.85 -19.33 -9.91
C SER A 585 -27.45 -18.42 -11.08
N ALA A 586 -28.35 -18.13 -12.02
CA ALA A 586 -28.12 -17.13 -13.07
C ALA A 586 -28.04 -15.72 -12.48
N LEU A 587 -28.98 -15.34 -11.60
CA LEU A 587 -29.01 -14.02 -10.97
C LEU A 587 -27.83 -13.77 -10.00
N LYS A 588 -27.26 -14.82 -9.41
CA LYS A 588 -26.04 -14.74 -8.56
C LYS A 588 -24.73 -15.04 -9.30
N ALA A 589 -24.76 -15.41 -10.58
CA ALA A 589 -23.54 -15.66 -11.35
C ALA A 589 -22.81 -14.33 -11.60
N ARG A 590 -21.51 -14.33 -11.29
CA ARG A 590 -20.70 -13.11 -11.23
C ARG A 590 -20.45 -12.52 -12.62
N GLY A 591 -20.53 -11.19 -12.71
CA GLY A 591 -20.04 -10.42 -13.84
C GLY A 591 -18.53 -10.14 -13.74
N PRO A 592 -17.99 -9.27 -14.61
CA PRO A 592 -16.58 -8.86 -14.59
C PRO A 592 -16.12 -8.19 -13.28
N ARG A 593 -17.06 -7.69 -12.47
CA ARG A 593 -16.81 -7.19 -11.11
C ARG A 593 -17.43 -8.15 -10.10
N TYR A 594 -16.71 -8.45 -9.02
CA TYR A 594 -17.07 -9.45 -8.00
C TYR A 594 -18.45 -9.26 -7.34
N ASP A 595 -19.00 -8.06 -7.45
CA ASP A 595 -20.15 -7.52 -6.75
C ASP A 595 -21.28 -7.12 -7.72
N THR A 596 -21.23 -7.68 -8.94
CA THR A 596 -22.21 -7.54 -10.02
C THR A 596 -22.62 -8.90 -10.57
N THR A 597 -23.85 -9.00 -11.06
CA THR A 597 -24.35 -10.15 -11.84
C THR A 597 -23.83 -10.09 -13.27
N HIS A 598 -23.80 -11.23 -13.95
CA HIS A 598 -23.41 -11.30 -15.35
C HIS A 598 -24.27 -10.40 -16.27
N PRO A 599 -23.68 -9.50 -17.09
CA PRO A 599 -24.43 -8.52 -17.88
C PRO A 599 -25.48 -9.12 -18.82
N ALA A 600 -25.20 -10.29 -19.41
CA ALA A 600 -26.17 -10.97 -20.28
C ALA A 600 -27.45 -11.41 -19.55
N VAL A 601 -27.38 -11.74 -18.25
CA VAL A 601 -28.55 -12.07 -17.43
C VAL A 601 -29.34 -10.81 -17.11
N ALA A 602 -28.65 -9.71 -16.75
CA ALA A 602 -29.27 -8.42 -16.49
C ALA A 602 -30.01 -7.87 -17.72
N ALA A 603 -29.37 -7.90 -18.89
CA ALA A 603 -29.98 -7.52 -20.16
C ALA A 603 -31.21 -8.38 -20.48
N TYR A 604 -31.07 -9.72 -20.42
CA TYR A 604 -32.16 -10.64 -20.74
C TYR A 604 -33.39 -10.47 -19.84
N VAL A 605 -33.21 -10.28 -18.52
CA VAL A 605 -34.33 -10.02 -17.60
C VAL A 605 -34.95 -8.65 -17.84
N THR A 606 -34.13 -7.63 -18.12
CA THR A 606 -34.62 -6.26 -18.36
C THR A 606 -35.42 -6.17 -19.66
N GLU A 607 -34.97 -6.84 -20.72
CA GLU A 607 -35.70 -6.97 -21.99
C GLU A 607 -37.02 -7.72 -21.81
N ALA A 608 -37.02 -8.81 -21.03
CA ALA A 608 -38.23 -9.62 -20.80
C ALA A 608 -39.30 -8.91 -19.97
N LEU A 609 -38.92 -8.15 -18.93
CA LEU A 609 -39.87 -7.47 -18.03
C LEU A 609 -40.27 -6.06 -18.50
N GLY A 610 -39.41 -5.40 -19.28
CA GLY A 610 -39.62 -4.03 -19.75
C GLY A 610 -39.85 -3.02 -18.62
N ASP A 611 -40.67 -2.01 -18.89
CA ASP A 611 -41.03 -0.95 -17.93
C ASP A 611 -42.23 -1.31 -17.03
N SER A 612 -42.64 -2.59 -16.98
CA SER A 612 -43.84 -3.02 -16.23
C SER A 612 -43.57 -3.24 -14.74
N ASP A 613 -43.98 -2.28 -13.90
CA ASP A 613 -43.94 -2.39 -12.43
C ASP A 613 -44.54 -3.70 -11.92
N GLU A 614 -45.67 -4.13 -12.48
CA GLU A 614 -46.36 -5.35 -12.06
C GLU A 614 -45.54 -6.60 -12.39
N ALA A 615 -44.94 -6.68 -13.58
CA ALA A 615 -44.09 -7.81 -13.97
C ALA A 615 -42.83 -7.89 -13.09
N TRP A 616 -42.20 -6.75 -12.82
CA TRP A 616 -41.04 -6.64 -11.91
C TRP A 616 -41.37 -7.06 -10.46
N GLN A 617 -42.49 -6.58 -9.91
CA GLN A 617 -42.95 -6.98 -8.58
C GLN A 617 -43.28 -8.48 -8.51
N ARG A 618 -43.95 -9.03 -9.53
CA ARG A 618 -44.22 -10.48 -9.61
C ARG A 618 -42.94 -11.29 -9.69
N PHE A 619 -41.97 -10.89 -10.51
CA PHE A 619 -40.70 -11.61 -10.65
C PHE A 619 -39.91 -11.64 -9.32
N ALA A 620 -39.89 -10.54 -8.56
CA ALA A 620 -39.30 -10.51 -7.21
C ALA A 620 -40.08 -11.35 -6.18
N ALA A 621 -41.38 -11.58 -6.40
CA ALA A 621 -42.23 -12.45 -5.59
C ALA A 621 -42.20 -13.94 -6.02
N SER A 622 -41.36 -14.30 -6.99
CA SER A 622 -41.26 -15.67 -7.53
C SER A 622 -40.67 -16.67 -6.50
N PRO A 623 -40.98 -17.98 -6.61
CA PRO A 623 -40.55 -19.00 -5.64
C PRO A 623 -39.08 -19.44 -5.80
N MET A 624 -38.24 -18.68 -6.50
CA MET A 624 -36.82 -19.00 -6.66
C MET A 624 -36.07 -18.91 -5.33
N SER A 625 -35.09 -19.79 -5.14
CA SER A 625 -34.34 -19.87 -3.87
C SER A 625 -32.93 -20.43 -4.08
N HIS A 626 -32.06 -20.22 -3.09
CA HIS A 626 -30.72 -20.83 -3.10
C HIS A 626 -30.74 -22.37 -2.94
N ALA A 627 -31.71 -22.89 -2.18
CA ALA A 627 -31.82 -24.30 -1.82
C ALA A 627 -33.26 -24.84 -1.90
N GLY A 628 -33.42 -26.17 -1.90
CA GLY A 628 -34.72 -26.84 -2.00
C GLY A 628 -35.27 -26.92 -3.43
N PRO A 629 -36.58 -27.17 -3.60
CA PRO A 629 -37.22 -27.24 -4.92
C PRO A 629 -37.09 -25.95 -5.74
N GLY A 630 -37.18 -24.79 -5.06
CA GLY A 630 -37.11 -23.47 -5.69
C GLY A 630 -35.78 -23.17 -6.38
N ALA A 631 -34.72 -23.88 -6.01
CA ALA A 631 -33.39 -23.73 -6.58
C ALA A 631 -33.20 -24.36 -7.97
N TRP A 632 -34.28 -24.91 -8.55
CA TRP A 632 -34.30 -25.54 -9.87
C TRP A 632 -35.31 -24.91 -10.84
N HIS A 633 -36.09 -23.89 -10.43
CA HIS A 633 -36.86 -23.11 -11.40
C HIS A 633 -35.93 -22.48 -12.43
N ARG A 634 -36.33 -22.56 -13.70
CA ARG A 634 -35.56 -22.01 -14.82
C ARG A 634 -35.87 -20.52 -14.96
N LEU A 635 -34.90 -19.76 -15.47
CA LEU A 635 -35.04 -18.32 -15.61
C LEU A 635 -36.17 -17.94 -16.59
N GLY A 636 -36.27 -18.63 -17.74
CA GLY A 636 -37.31 -18.38 -18.73
C GLY A 636 -38.72 -18.59 -18.17
N ASP A 637 -38.97 -19.77 -17.61
CA ASP A 637 -40.29 -20.16 -17.07
C ASP A 637 -40.82 -19.19 -16.00
N LEU A 638 -39.93 -18.54 -15.22
CA LEU A 638 -40.31 -17.54 -14.21
C LEU A 638 -40.56 -16.15 -14.80
N LEU A 639 -39.84 -15.76 -15.86
CA LEU A 639 -40.06 -14.48 -16.54
C LEU A 639 -41.39 -14.49 -17.30
N ASP A 640 -41.64 -15.55 -18.07
CA ASP A 640 -42.90 -15.73 -18.80
C ASP A 640 -44.11 -15.65 -17.83
N ALA A 641 -44.06 -16.37 -16.71
CA ALA A 641 -45.12 -16.35 -15.69
C ALA A 641 -45.25 -15.00 -14.95
N ALA A 642 -44.18 -14.20 -14.86
CA ALA A 642 -44.23 -12.86 -14.30
C ALA A 642 -44.90 -11.86 -15.26
N VAL A 643 -44.58 -11.93 -16.55
CA VAL A 643 -45.14 -11.09 -17.63
C VAL A 643 -46.61 -11.43 -17.90
N GLU A 644 -46.96 -12.71 -18.01
CA GLU A 644 -48.32 -13.15 -18.33
C GLU A 644 -49.29 -13.08 -17.14
N GLY A 645 -48.81 -12.80 -15.93
CA GLY A 645 -49.63 -12.86 -14.72
C GLY A 645 -50.02 -14.28 -14.27
N ALA A 646 -49.41 -15.32 -14.85
CA ALA A 646 -49.76 -16.72 -14.68
C ALA A 646 -49.36 -17.30 -13.30
N ALA A 647 -49.76 -18.54 -13.04
CA ALA A 647 -49.34 -19.31 -11.87
C ALA A 647 -47.89 -19.80 -12.00
N TRP A 648 -47.16 -19.88 -10.88
CA TRP A 648 -45.74 -20.26 -10.92
C TRP A 648 -45.51 -21.69 -11.43
N PRO A 649 -44.52 -21.92 -12.31
CA PRO A 649 -44.24 -23.22 -12.90
C PRO A 649 -43.67 -24.21 -11.88
N THR A 650 -44.03 -25.48 -11.99
CA THR A 650 -43.50 -26.57 -11.14
C THR A 650 -42.00 -26.78 -11.38
N PRO A 651 -41.15 -26.93 -10.33
CA PRO A 651 -39.72 -27.11 -10.56
C PRO A 651 -39.40 -28.48 -11.20
N PRO A 652 -38.33 -28.60 -12.01
CA PRO A 652 -37.95 -29.83 -12.70
C PRO A 652 -37.80 -31.01 -11.73
N GLN A 653 -38.37 -32.17 -12.08
CA GLN A 653 -38.35 -33.36 -11.23
C GLN A 653 -36.91 -33.81 -10.90
N GLY A 654 -36.66 -34.05 -9.62
CA GLY A 654 -35.52 -34.86 -9.19
C GLY A 654 -35.82 -36.34 -9.37
N ARG A 655 -34.76 -37.17 -9.46
CA ARG A 655 -34.89 -38.60 -9.18
C ARG A 655 -35.22 -38.82 -7.71
#